data_AF-A0A067PVS9-F1
#
_entry.id   AF-A0A067PVS9-F1
#
_cell.length_a   1.000
_cell.length_b   1.000
_cell.length_c   1.000
_cell.angle_alpha   90.00
_cell.angle_beta   90.00
_cell.angle_gamma   90.00
#
_symmetry.space_group_name_H-M   'P 1'
#
loop_
_entity.id
_entity.type
_entity.pdbx_description
1 polymer ?
#
loop_
_entity_poly.entity_id
_entity_poly.type
_entity_poly.pdbx_seq_one_letter_code
_entity_poly.pdbx_strand_id
1 'polypeptide(L)'
;MSASADLLSRALRENPNRTIEAAKRGSLPDLTTLSSSWQDLPVTPTLTLTILSVFTTHLATSKVPPPPPPSSHAPSSTFKSVQLAFYSLLGLSHITPAHLAQAHPSIIPPLLKAWPGIFAWTTHFLSFWILPESIPNDKAKRDSIDVVTSALCAIARHPRIRPVMMGTPGLLEQATKLWILEDLQGLPPSSEIVPLGSALLDALLTLSPPLILDTIIRAGGAGKANVVAKIAITRLQIAAKAGVVKGIRIAMFADVLNEFSYNADHPLRHALLTSGVVTTVTKALVTVSSAIISNPNDRTLLDATVSLFGYLRNTLESGDGCTWITQSLNAGLLRAFFATVSSSALEMLEKEDREMIFSVLGDVLSRYLVYYSVIRAVENGLGKVDGLERGKGLGGEKGRVWETFLGLAKETIAIAMVWDGNKEKGRTCDNVKCNKVDVKNNFRKCSACQVTLYCSEECQVLAWKEGDHRTVCKLKQREQTDGKLTKIESTDKKFLHHLSLTHAQHSLAHLLSLASTQFASLPLTSLAICIDYTSLPPKFSLKALSAYNEKNEERETTGSETMEERNARMIERVRENGEKHTLVESVLCGGRGRVMLLTVTSGNVLVLGKSGPLGRVPSGGEWDEEEEEYGRDLSEGEVRGAREVLNRLMVRLGDPARF
;
A
#
# COMPACT_ATOMS: atom_id res chain seq x y z
N MET A 1 10.74 26.60 -33.34
CA MET A 1 11.58 25.38 -33.49
C MET A 1 11.12 24.51 -34.64
N SER A 2 9.84 24.15 -34.78
CA SER A 2 9.29 23.28 -35.85
C SER A 2 9.91 23.50 -37.24
N ALA A 3 9.78 24.69 -37.82
CA ALA A 3 10.30 25.00 -39.16
C ALA A 3 11.83 24.80 -39.32
N SER A 4 12.59 24.78 -38.22
CA SER A 4 14.02 24.39 -38.24
C SER A 4 14.22 22.88 -38.15
N ALA A 5 13.36 22.16 -37.43
CA ALA A 5 13.39 20.70 -37.36
C ALA A 5 12.97 20.07 -38.70
N ASP A 6 11.97 20.64 -39.38
CA ASP A 6 11.53 20.20 -40.71
C ASP A 6 12.67 20.28 -41.74
N LEU A 7 13.46 21.36 -41.72
CA LEU A 7 14.63 21.55 -42.58
C LEU A 7 15.77 20.56 -42.25
N LEU A 8 16.00 20.26 -40.97
CA LEU A 8 17.01 19.30 -40.52
C LEU A 8 16.63 17.85 -40.89
N SER A 9 15.39 17.44 -40.63
CA SER A 9 14.86 16.13 -41.02
C SER A 9 14.87 15.96 -42.55
N ARG A 10 14.55 17.01 -43.30
CA ARG A 10 14.66 17.03 -44.77
C ARG A 10 16.10 16.79 -45.26
N ALA A 11 17.07 17.54 -44.74
CA ALA A 11 18.48 17.37 -45.13
C ALA A 11 19.01 15.95 -44.82
N LEU A 12 18.59 15.38 -43.68
CA LEU A 12 18.95 14.01 -43.29
C LEU A 12 18.30 12.95 -44.19
N ARG A 13 17.07 13.17 -44.67
CA ARG A 13 16.37 12.28 -45.62
C ARG A 13 16.96 12.36 -47.03
N GLU A 14 17.39 13.55 -47.47
CA GLU A 14 17.93 13.77 -48.82
C GLU A 14 19.34 13.17 -49.00
N ASN A 15 20.20 13.17 -47.98
CA ASN A 15 21.58 12.66 -48.08
C ASN A 15 22.11 11.96 -46.79
N PRO A 16 21.43 10.92 -46.26
CA PRO A 16 21.72 10.37 -44.93
C PRO A 16 23.19 9.91 -44.74
N ASN A 17 23.75 9.20 -45.73
CA ASN A 17 25.14 8.72 -45.66
C ASN A 17 26.17 9.85 -45.56
N ARG A 18 25.92 11.00 -46.21
CA ARG A 18 26.80 12.18 -46.15
C ARG A 18 26.77 12.79 -44.75
N THR A 19 25.58 13.00 -44.19
CA THR A 19 25.39 13.58 -42.85
C THR A 19 25.97 12.68 -41.76
N ILE A 20 25.72 11.37 -41.83
CA ILE A 20 26.29 10.38 -40.90
C ILE A 20 27.82 10.43 -40.90
N GLU A 21 28.46 10.39 -42.08
CA GLU A 21 29.92 10.41 -42.18
C GLU A 21 30.54 11.78 -41.85
N ALA A 22 29.85 12.89 -42.11
CA ALA A 22 30.29 14.22 -41.70
C ALA A 22 30.18 14.41 -40.16
N ALA A 23 29.08 13.96 -39.55
CA ALA A 23 28.89 13.95 -38.10
C ALA A 23 29.97 13.09 -37.40
N LYS A 24 30.30 11.92 -37.96
CA LYS A 24 31.37 11.01 -37.49
C LYS A 24 32.75 11.65 -37.50
N ARG A 25 33.05 12.49 -38.51
CA ARG A 25 34.27 13.33 -38.57
C ARG A 25 34.25 14.55 -37.65
N GLY A 26 33.19 14.75 -36.86
CA GLY A 26 33.06 15.87 -35.93
C GLY A 26 32.66 17.19 -36.61
N SER A 27 31.86 17.12 -37.67
CA SER A 27 31.07 18.26 -38.14
C SER A 27 29.91 18.50 -37.17
N LEU A 28 29.88 19.68 -36.53
CA LEU A 28 28.87 19.99 -35.52
C LEU A 28 27.45 20.14 -36.13
N PRO A 29 27.24 20.85 -37.27
CA PRO A 29 25.91 20.96 -37.86
C PRO A 29 25.32 19.61 -38.28
N ASP A 30 26.13 18.74 -38.91
CA ASP A 30 25.70 17.39 -39.29
C ASP A 30 25.37 16.52 -38.06
N LEU A 31 26.14 16.65 -36.97
CA LEU A 31 25.86 15.92 -35.73
C LEU A 31 24.59 16.43 -35.05
N THR A 32 24.35 17.75 -35.00
CA THR A 32 23.10 18.34 -34.49
C THR A 32 21.89 17.94 -35.36
N THR A 33 22.07 17.85 -36.68
CA THR A 33 21.06 17.34 -37.62
C THR A 33 20.72 15.88 -37.30
N LEU A 34 21.75 15.03 -37.20
CA LEU A 34 21.60 13.61 -36.93
C LEU A 34 21.00 13.35 -35.54
N SER A 35 21.49 14.03 -34.50
CA SER A 35 21.02 13.83 -33.12
C SER A 35 19.54 14.14 -32.95
N SER A 36 19.02 15.13 -33.67
CA SER A 36 17.67 15.67 -33.45
C SER A 36 16.59 15.03 -34.32
N SER A 37 16.96 14.22 -35.32
CA SER A 37 16.03 13.70 -36.34
C SER A 37 16.26 12.24 -36.75
N TRP A 38 17.23 11.52 -36.18
CA TRP A 38 17.46 10.13 -36.58
C TRP A 38 16.34 9.16 -36.19
N GLN A 39 15.51 9.50 -35.20
CA GLN A 39 14.32 8.75 -34.82
C GLN A 39 13.22 8.75 -35.91
N ASP A 40 13.29 9.66 -36.88
CA ASP A 40 12.40 9.71 -38.05
C ASP A 40 12.79 8.68 -39.13
N LEU A 41 13.97 8.05 -39.02
CA LEU A 41 14.52 7.16 -40.04
C LEU A 41 14.02 5.71 -39.87
N PRO A 42 14.03 4.90 -40.95
CA PRO A 42 13.65 3.48 -40.86
C PRO A 42 14.53 2.71 -39.86
N VAL A 43 13.88 2.12 -38.85
CA VAL A 43 14.52 1.32 -37.79
C VAL A 43 15.05 0.01 -38.38
N THR A 44 16.23 0.05 -38.97
CA THR A 44 16.94 -1.11 -39.51
C THR A 44 18.23 -1.34 -38.71
N PRO A 45 18.60 -2.60 -38.39
CA PRO A 45 19.79 -2.86 -37.58
C PRO A 45 21.06 -2.20 -38.13
N THR A 46 21.29 -2.27 -39.45
CA THR A 46 22.47 -1.67 -40.10
C THR A 46 22.52 -0.15 -39.94
N LEU A 47 21.41 0.56 -40.13
CA LEU A 47 21.37 2.02 -40.00
C LEU A 47 21.51 2.43 -38.53
N THR A 48 20.78 1.78 -37.62
CA THR A 48 20.86 2.02 -36.18
C THR A 48 22.29 1.80 -35.66
N LEU A 49 22.96 0.70 -36.04
CA LEU A 49 24.35 0.43 -35.68
C LEU A 49 25.31 1.50 -36.21
N THR A 50 25.10 1.95 -37.45
CA THR A 50 25.94 2.99 -38.07
C THR A 50 25.80 4.31 -37.33
N ILE A 51 24.57 4.71 -36.97
CA ILE A 51 24.28 5.96 -36.26
C ILE A 51 24.80 5.88 -34.80
N LEU A 52 24.57 4.77 -34.10
CA LEU A 52 25.17 4.54 -32.78
C LEU A 52 26.70 4.60 -32.81
N SER A 53 27.35 4.16 -33.91
CA SER A 53 28.81 4.29 -34.07
C SER A 53 29.28 5.75 -34.11
N VAL A 54 28.45 6.69 -34.60
CA VAL A 54 28.75 8.13 -34.59
C VAL A 54 28.74 8.67 -33.16
N PHE A 55 27.64 8.47 -32.42
CA PHE A 55 27.49 8.97 -31.06
C PHE A 55 28.54 8.38 -30.11
N THR A 56 28.75 7.07 -30.17
CA THR A 56 29.75 6.37 -29.34
C THR A 56 31.20 6.73 -29.70
N THR A 57 31.48 7.13 -30.95
CA THR A 57 32.80 7.65 -31.35
C THR A 57 33.13 8.97 -30.65
N HIS A 58 32.16 9.87 -30.42
CA HIS A 58 32.39 11.13 -29.71
C HIS A 58 32.35 10.97 -28.19
N LEU A 59 31.58 10.00 -27.70
CA LEU A 59 31.50 9.65 -26.27
C LEU A 59 32.64 8.73 -25.78
N ALA A 60 33.72 8.57 -26.54
CA ALA A 60 34.88 7.80 -26.10
C ALA A 60 35.55 8.45 -24.87
N THR A 61 35.97 7.63 -23.89
CA THR A 61 36.60 8.11 -22.63
C THR A 61 37.84 8.96 -22.87
N SER A 62 38.63 8.66 -23.92
CA SER A 62 39.82 9.42 -24.32
C SER A 62 39.54 10.82 -24.89
N LYS A 63 38.26 11.20 -25.05
CA LYS A 63 37.85 12.55 -25.45
C LYS A 63 37.34 13.40 -24.28
N VAL A 64 37.13 12.80 -23.10
CA VAL A 64 36.65 13.51 -21.90
C VAL A 64 37.74 14.51 -21.45
N PRO A 65 37.43 15.81 -21.29
CA PRO A 65 38.40 16.78 -20.84
C PRO A 65 38.88 16.51 -19.41
N PRO A 66 40.15 16.84 -19.08
CA PRO A 66 40.56 16.95 -17.68
C PRO A 66 39.74 18.04 -16.97
N PRO A 67 39.68 18.02 -15.62
CA PRO A 67 39.09 19.11 -14.85
C PRO A 67 39.69 20.46 -15.26
N PRO A 68 38.87 21.51 -15.50
CA PRO A 68 39.39 22.84 -15.78
C PRO A 68 40.17 23.37 -14.56
N PRO A 69 41.39 23.89 -14.74
CA PRO A 69 42.12 24.52 -13.63
C PRO A 69 41.42 25.84 -13.23
N PRO A 70 41.52 26.27 -11.97
CA PRO A 70 40.65 27.31 -11.39
C PRO A 70 40.85 28.73 -11.93
N SER A 71 41.76 28.96 -12.89
CA SER A 71 42.22 30.30 -13.30
C SER A 71 42.50 30.47 -14.80
N SER A 72 42.02 29.59 -15.69
CA SER A 72 42.21 29.76 -17.14
C SER A 72 40.97 29.46 -17.96
N HIS A 73 40.70 30.28 -18.99
CA HIS A 73 39.72 29.95 -20.02
C HIS A 73 40.08 28.64 -20.73
N ALA A 74 39.11 27.74 -20.90
CA ALA A 74 39.33 26.44 -21.52
C ALA A 74 39.69 26.57 -23.02
N PRO A 75 40.57 25.71 -23.57
CA PRO A 75 40.89 25.71 -25.00
C PRO A 75 39.67 25.51 -25.90
N SER A 76 39.68 26.12 -27.09
CA SER A 76 38.59 26.00 -28.07
C SER A 76 38.37 24.55 -28.56
N SER A 77 39.42 23.74 -28.58
CA SER A 77 39.35 22.29 -28.84
C SER A 77 38.54 21.54 -27.77
N THR A 78 38.71 21.90 -26.50
CA THR A 78 37.96 21.37 -25.36
C THR A 78 36.48 21.72 -25.47
N PHE A 79 36.15 22.96 -25.83
CA PHE A 79 34.76 23.37 -26.05
C PHE A 79 34.11 22.55 -27.18
N LYS A 80 34.82 22.33 -28.30
CA LYS A 80 34.31 21.50 -29.39
C LYS A 80 34.07 20.04 -28.97
N SER A 81 34.95 19.42 -28.17
CA SER A 81 34.71 18.04 -27.70
C SER A 81 33.50 17.94 -26.77
N VAL A 82 33.29 18.92 -25.88
CA VAL A 82 32.09 18.99 -25.03
C VAL A 82 30.82 19.11 -25.88
N GLN A 83 30.80 19.98 -26.90
CA GLN A 83 29.64 20.09 -27.80
C GLN A 83 29.36 18.77 -28.56
N LEU A 84 30.39 18.11 -29.10
CA LEU A 84 30.23 16.83 -29.81
C LEU A 84 29.71 15.72 -28.87
N ALA A 85 30.13 15.71 -27.61
CA ALA A 85 29.60 14.79 -26.60
C ALA A 85 28.14 15.11 -26.25
N PHE A 86 27.78 16.38 -26.06
CA PHE A 86 26.42 16.82 -25.76
C PHE A 86 25.42 16.36 -26.83
N TYR A 87 25.68 16.67 -28.12
CA TYR A 87 24.80 16.21 -29.20
C TYR A 87 24.80 14.69 -29.39
N SER A 88 25.85 13.99 -28.95
CA SER A 88 25.88 12.52 -28.94
C SER A 88 25.03 11.93 -27.81
N LEU A 89 24.98 12.56 -26.62
CA LEU A 89 24.02 12.19 -25.57
C LEU A 89 22.58 12.48 -26.02
N LEU A 90 22.32 13.63 -26.65
CA LEU A 90 21.01 13.94 -27.25
C LEU A 90 20.61 12.86 -28.27
N GLY A 91 21.53 12.46 -29.14
CA GLY A 91 21.34 11.33 -30.07
C GLY A 91 20.94 10.03 -29.37
N LEU A 92 21.65 9.64 -28.31
CA LEU A 92 21.31 8.45 -27.51
C LEU A 92 19.97 8.59 -26.76
N SER A 93 19.54 9.80 -26.41
CA SER A 93 18.26 10.04 -25.71
C SER A 93 17.04 9.68 -26.56
N HIS A 94 17.17 9.67 -27.89
CA HIS A 94 16.10 9.29 -28.81
C HIS A 94 16.07 7.78 -29.14
N ILE A 95 16.79 6.92 -28.40
CA ILE A 95 16.65 5.46 -28.52
C ILE A 95 15.26 5.03 -28.04
N THR A 96 14.37 4.73 -28.98
CA THR A 96 12.99 4.29 -28.71
C THR A 96 12.90 2.79 -28.43
N PRO A 97 11.81 2.30 -27.79
CA PRO A 97 11.56 0.86 -27.64
C PRO A 97 11.56 0.07 -28.96
N ALA A 98 11.22 0.71 -30.09
CA ALA A 98 11.30 0.06 -31.41
C ALA A 98 12.75 -0.23 -31.83
N HIS A 99 13.68 0.70 -31.57
CA HIS A 99 15.12 0.47 -31.78
C HIS A 99 15.63 -0.69 -30.90
N LEU A 100 15.19 -0.73 -29.65
CA LEU A 100 15.52 -1.84 -28.74
C LEU A 100 14.95 -3.17 -29.26
N ALA A 101 13.65 -3.24 -29.61
CA ALA A 101 12.98 -4.48 -29.99
C ALA A 101 13.37 -5.01 -31.38
N GLN A 102 13.56 -4.15 -32.38
CA GLN A 102 13.81 -4.59 -33.76
C GLN A 102 15.29 -4.85 -34.07
N ALA A 103 16.22 -4.27 -33.31
CA ALA A 103 17.66 -4.53 -33.43
C ALA A 103 18.25 -5.30 -32.21
N HIS A 104 17.38 -5.97 -31.44
CA HIS A 104 17.57 -6.42 -30.06
C HIS A 104 18.88 -7.18 -29.71
N PRO A 105 19.47 -8.03 -30.58
CA PRO A 105 20.76 -8.63 -30.28
C PRO A 105 21.94 -7.67 -30.52
N SER A 106 21.87 -6.86 -31.58
CA SER A 106 23.05 -6.30 -32.24
C SER A 106 23.48 -4.94 -31.69
N ILE A 107 22.54 -4.11 -31.22
CA ILE A 107 22.85 -2.77 -30.68
C ILE A 107 23.45 -2.82 -29.27
N ILE A 108 23.30 -3.95 -28.57
CA ILE A 108 23.68 -4.08 -27.16
C ILE A 108 25.21 -4.18 -26.96
N PRO A 109 25.99 -4.99 -27.72
CA PRO A 109 27.44 -5.01 -27.59
C PRO A 109 28.12 -3.65 -27.89
N PRO A 110 27.71 -2.85 -28.90
CA PRO A 110 28.20 -1.48 -29.09
C PRO A 110 27.93 -0.56 -27.90
N LEU A 111 26.71 -0.57 -27.34
CA LEU A 111 26.36 0.26 -26.17
C LEU A 111 27.14 -0.17 -24.92
N LEU A 112 27.27 -1.47 -24.66
CA LEU A 112 28.10 -2.00 -23.57
C LEU A 112 29.58 -1.65 -23.73
N LYS A 113 30.12 -1.72 -24.95
CA LYS A 113 31.51 -1.32 -25.25
C LYS A 113 31.73 0.18 -25.05
N ALA A 114 30.73 1.01 -25.34
CA ALA A 114 30.79 2.46 -25.18
C ALA A 114 30.48 2.95 -23.76
N TRP A 115 29.86 2.10 -22.91
CA TRP A 115 29.36 2.48 -21.59
C TRP A 115 30.37 3.21 -20.69
N PRO A 116 31.66 2.79 -20.56
CA PRO A 116 32.65 3.53 -19.76
C PRO A 116 32.92 4.95 -20.26
N GLY A 117 32.71 5.21 -21.55
CA GLY A 117 32.79 6.54 -22.14
C GLY A 117 31.54 7.38 -21.90
N ILE A 118 30.36 6.78 -22.12
CA ILE A 118 29.05 7.39 -21.82
C ILE A 118 29.00 7.85 -20.35
N PHE A 119 29.36 6.97 -19.41
CA PHE A 119 29.37 7.29 -17.98
C PHE A 119 30.39 8.38 -17.61
N ALA A 120 31.59 8.35 -18.19
CA ALA A 120 32.60 9.38 -17.94
C ALA A 120 32.16 10.77 -18.45
N TRP A 121 31.49 10.83 -19.61
CA TRP A 121 30.90 12.08 -20.12
C TRP A 121 29.71 12.56 -19.27
N THR A 122 28.80 11.68 -18.88
CA THR A 122 27.72 12.02 -17.94
C THR A 122 28.27 12.57 -16.61
N THR A 123 29.33 11.95 -16.08
CA THR A 123 30.04 12.43 -14.90
C THR A 123 30.63 13.83 -15.12
N HIS A 124 31.25 14.09 -16.28
CA HIS A 124 31.79 15.42 -16.63
C HIS A 124 30.69 16.50 -16.71
N PHE A 125 29.56 16.22 -17.37
CA PHE A 125 28.43 17.16 -17.41
C PHE A 125 27.85 17.42 -16.02
N LEU A 126 27.71 16.38 -15.18
CA LEU A 126 27.28 16.54 -13.81
C LEU A 126 28.24 17.40 -12.98
N SER A 127 29.54 17.08 -12.99
CA SER A 127 30.55 17.77 -12.18
C SER A 127 30.80 19.23 -12.57
N PHE A 128 30.61 19.63 -13.84
CA PHE A 128 31.00 20.97 -14.31
C PHE A 128 29.87 21.82 -14.89
N TRP A 129 28.73 21.24 -15.27
CA TRP A 129 27.64 21.95 -15.96
C TRP A 129 26.28 21.87 -15.24
N ILE A 130 26.09 20.96 -14.29
CA ILE A 130 24.79 20.72 -13.66
C ILE A 130 24.83 20.89 -12.13
N LEU A 131 25.81 20.29 -11.44
CA LEU A 131 25.88 20.29 -9.97
C LEU A 131 26.49 21.54 -9.32
N PRO A 132 27.47 22.28 -9.92
CA PRO A 132 28.04 23.45 -9.26
C PRO A 132 27.01 24.57 -9.07
N GLU A 133 26.98 25.15 -7.87
CA GLU A 133 26.11 26.27 -7.49
C GLU A 133 26.42 27.55 -8.29
N SER A 134 27.63 27.66 -8.84
CA SER A 134 28.07 28.74 -9.72
C SER A 134 27.45 28.71 -11.12
N ILE A 135 26.84 27.59 -11.55
CA ILE A 135 26.12 27.53 -12.83
C ILE A 135 24.67 28.00 -12.59
N PRO A 136 24.20 29.08 -13.25
CA PRO A 136 22.87 29.64 -13.01
C PRO A 136 21.76 28.64 -13.37
N ASN A 137 20.63 28.71 -12.66
CA ASN A 137 19.45 27.89 -12.93
C ASN A 137 18.69 28.41 -14.15
N ASP A 138 19.31 28.31 -15.33
CA ASP A 138 18.79 28.79 -16.61
C ASP A 138 18.31 27.63 -17.52
N LYS A 139 17.96 27.97 -18.77
CA LYS A 139 17.53 26.98 -19.76
C LYS A 139 18.67 26.03 -20.18
N ALA A 140 19.91 26.50 -20.30
CA ALA A 140 21.03 25.65 -20.70
C ALA A 140 21.35 24.59 -19.63
N LYS A 141 21.21 24.94 -18.35
CA LYS A 141 21.29 23.98 -17.23
C LYS A 141 20.14 22.97 -17.28
N ARG A 142 18.90 23.40 -17.58
CA ARG A 142 17.76 22.49 -17.76
C ARG A 142 17.94 21.54 -18.94
N ASP A 143 18.31 22.07 -20.10
CA ASP A 143 18.55 21.29 -21.32
C ASP A 143 19.66 20.24 -21.09
N SER A 144 20.69 20.59 -20.31
CA SER A 144 21.76 19.66 -19.91
C SER A 144 21.27 18.55 -18.98
N ILE A 145 20.42 18.86 -18.00
CA ILE A 145 19.76 17.86 -17.14
C ILE A 145 18.92 16.92 -18.00
N ASP A 146 18.10 17.44 -18.91
CA ASP A 146 17.17 16.64 -19.71
C ASP A 146 17.90 15.75 -20.72
N VAL A 147 18.91 16.27 -21.44
CA VAL A 147 19.75 15.47 -22.36
C VAL A 147 20.47 14.34 -21.62
N VAL A 148 21.14 14.63 -20.49
CA VAL A 148 21.88 13.62 -19.73
C VAL A 148 20.94 12.56 -19.14
N THR A 149 19.83 12.98 -18.55
CA THR A 149 18.90 12.06 -17.87
C THR A 149 18.13 11.20 -18.88
N SER A 150 17.70 11.78 -20.00
CA SER A 150 17.00 11.04 -21.06
C SER A 150 17.93 10.04 -21.75
N ALA A 151 19.19 10.40 -22.01
CA ALA A 151 20.20 9.47 -22.53
C ALA A 151 20.43 8.27 -21.60
N LEU A 152 20.54 8.49 -20.28
CA LEU A 152 20.62 7.39 -19.31
C LEU A 152 19.34 6.54 -19.28
N CYS A 153 18.16 7.16 -19.26
CA CYS A 153 16.87 6.47 -19.18
C CYS A 153 16.60 5.59 -20.41
N ALA A 154 16.88 6.10 -21.61
CA ALA A 154 16.73 5.36 -22.86
C ALA A 154 17.61 4.08 -22.89
N ILE A 155 18.78 4.11 -22.26
CA ILE A 155 19.70 2.97 -22.15
C ILE A 155 19.28 2.02 -21.00
N ALA A 156 18.90 2.54 -19.83
CA ALA A 156 18.50 1.76 -18.64
C ALA A 156 17.28 0.87 -18.86
N ARG A 157 16.41 1.24 -19.82
CA ARG A 157 15.28 0.42 -20.28
C ARG A 157 15.69 -0.96 -20.77
N HIS A 158 16.90 -1.17 -21.28
CA HIS A 158 17.31 -2.49 -21.78
C HIS A 158 17.83 -3.42 -20.66
N PRO A 159 17.22 -4.61 -20.44
CA PRO A 159 17.54 -5.46 -19.29
C PRO A 159 18.94 -6.10 -19.32
N ARG A 160 19.66 -6.08 -20.46
CA ARG A 160 21.07 -6.52 -20.51
C ARG A 160 22.07 -5.39 -20.23
N ILE A 161 21.66 -4.13 -20.31
CA ILE A 161 22.54 -2.98 -20.03
C ILE A 161 22.37 -2.51 -18.58
N ARG A 162 21.13 -2.54 -18.07
CA ARG A 162 20.79 -2.17 -16.68
C ARG A 162 21.70 -2.79 -15.59
N PRO A 163 22.09 -4.09 -15.63
CA PRO A 163 23.00 -4.66 -14.62
C PRO A 163 24.41 -4.08 -14.69
N VAL A 164 24.91 -3.72 -15.87
CA VAL A 164 26.22 -3.08 -16.06
C VAL A 164 26.18 -1.62 -15.58
N MET A 165 25.06 -0.93 -15.83
CA MET A 165 24.79 0.40 -15.27
C MET A 165 24.77 0.35 -13.73
N MET A 166 24.00 -0.56 -13.12
CA MET A 166 23.93 -0.70 -11.66
C MET A 166 25.23 -1.21 -11.02
N GLY A 167 26.04 -1.97 -11.74
CA GLY A 167 27.40 -2.35 -11.34
C GLY A 167 28.44 -1.23 -11.48
N THR A 168 28.07 -0.04 -11.96
CA THR A 168 28.99 1.09 -12.15
C THR A 168 29.01 2.01 -10.92
N PRO A 169 30.13 2.10 -10.18
CA PRO A 169 30.21 2.91 -8.97
C PRO A 169 29.89 4.39 -9.22
N GLY A 170 29.03 4.98 -8.37
CA GLY A 170 28.64 6.38 -8.46
C GLY A 170 27.45 6.67 -9.39
N LEU A 171 27.01 5.73 -10.25
CA LEU A 171 25.89 5.99 -11.15
C LEU A 171 24.57 6.23 -10.39
N LEU A 172 24.30 5.43 -9.36
CA LEU A 172 23.07 5.56 -8.58
C LEU A 172 23.01 6.89 -7.82
N GLU A 173 24.14 7.35 -7.29
CA GLU A 173 24.27 8.66 -6.67
C GLU A 173 24.10 9.80 -7.68
N GLN A 174 24.55 9.62 -8.93
CA GLN A 174 24.32 10.56 -10.04
C GLN A 174 22.84 10.60 -10.46
N ALA A 175 22.21 9.43 -10.64
CA ALA A 175 20.79 9.31 -10.97
C ALA A 175 19.90 9.90 -9.85
N THR A 176 20.26 9.68 -8.59
CA THR A 176 19.58 10.29 -7.43
C THR A 176 19.69 11.81 -7.46
N LYS A 177 20.85 12.37 -7.84
CA LYS A 177 21.01 13.83 -7.97
C LYS A 177 20.19 14.41 -9.13
N LEU A 178 20.19 13.76 -10.30
CA LEU A 178 19.33 14.14 -11.42
C LEU A 178 17.84 14.09 -11.04
N TRP A 179 17.44 13.05 -10.30
CA TRP A 179 16.10 12.96 -9.73
C TRP A 179 15.79 14.13 -8.79
N ILE A 180 16.67 14.55 -7.89
CA ILE A 180 16.41 15.74 -7.02
C ILE A 180 16.20 17.00 -7.85
N LEU A 181 17.01 17.21 -8.89
CA LEU A 181 16.96 18.41 -9.75
C LEU A 181 15.69 18.50 -10.62
N GLU A 182 15.02 17.37 -10.88
CA GLU A 182 13.85 17.23 -11.76
C GLU A 182 12.75 18.29 -11.58
N ASP A 183 12.40 18.63 -10.34
CA ASP A 183 11.42 19.67 -9.97
C ASP A 183 12.04 20.69 -8.98
N LEU A 184 13.34 21.01 -9.11
CA LEU A 184 13.99 22.01 -8.24
C LEU A 184 13.43 23.41 -8.50
N GLN A 185 13.02 24.10 -7.44
CA GLN A 185 12.53 25.48 -7.52
C GLN A 185 13.59 26.41 -8.10
N GLY A 186 13.18 27.26 -9.05
CA GLY A 186 14.06 28.20 -9.74
C GLY A 186 14.73 27.66 -11.01
N LEU A 187 14.66 26.35 -11.31
CA LEU A 187 14.92 25.88 -12.67
C LEU A 187 13.70 26.15 -13.58
N PRO A 188 13.90 26.41 -14.88
CA PRO A 188 12.82 26.36 -15.86
C PRO A 188 12.14 24.98 -15.89
N PRO A 189 10.85 24.89 -16.27
CA PRO A 189 10.21 23.61 -16.52
C PRO A 189 10.88 22.88 -17.70
N SER A 190 10.90 21.55 -17.65
CA SER A 190 11.34 20.73 -18.79
C SER A 190 10.43 20.91 -20.01
N SER A 191 10.99 20.67 -21.20
CA SER A 191 10.20 20.40 -22.41
C SER A 191 9.51 19.03 -22.36
N GLU A 192 10.04 18.09 -21.57
CA GLU A 192 9.59 16.72 -21.55
C GLU A 192 8.30 16.53 -20.74
N ILE A 193 7.43 15.67 -21.27
CA ILE A 193 6.17 15.29 -20.60
C ILE A 193 6.44 14.26 -19.50
N VAL A 194 7.46 13.42 -19.69
CA VAL A 194 7.91 12.38 -18.76
C VAL A 194 8.84 12.99 -17.70
N PRO A 195 8.67 12.70 -16.40
CA PRO A 195 9.65 13.05 -15.37
C PRO A 195 10.87 12.15 -15.53
N LEU A 196 11.87 12.62 -16.28
CA LEU A 196 13.03 11.84 -16.70
C LEU A 196 13.86 11.25 -15.55
N GLY A 197 14.02 12.00 -14.45
CA GLY A 197 14.80 11.56 -13.29
C GLY A 197 14.08 10.50 -12.47
N SER A 198 12.75 10.61 -12.37
CA SER A 198 11.90 9.58 -11.76
C SER A 198 11.87 8.32 -12.64
N ALA A 199 11.69 8.47 -13.96
CA ALA A 199 11.74 7.37 -14.93
C ALA A 199 13.13 6.70 -15.01
N LEU A 200 14.21 7.45 -14.76
CA LEU A 200 15.57 6.88 -14.64
C LEU A 200 15.73 6.07 -13.35
N LEU A 201 15.23 6.55 -12.21
CA LEU A 201 15.29 5.78 -10.96
C LEU A 201 14.44 4.50 -11.06
N ASP A 202 13.19 4.59 -11.50
CA ASP A 202 12.32 3.43 -11.77
C ASP A 202 13.04 2.37 -12.62
N ALA A 203 13.55 2.76 -13.79
CA ALA A 203 14.23 1.87 -14.72
C ALA A 203 15.57 1.30 -14.19
N LEU A 204 16.12 1.83 -13.10
CA LEU A 204 17.30 1.30 -12.41
C LEU A 204 16.94 0.43 -11.19
N LEU A 205 15.77 0.65 -10.59
CA LEU A 205 15.37 0.02 -9.33
C LEU A 205 14.59 -1.29 -9.50
N THR A 206 13.84 -1.49 -10.59
CA THR A 206 12.92 -2.64 -10.82
C THR A 206 13.50 -4.07 -10.68
N LEU A 207 14.82 -4.23 -10.45
CA LEU A 207 15.53 -5.51 -10.30
C LEU A 207 16.60 -5.47 -9.18
N SER A 208 16.49 -4.54 -8.21
CA SER A 208 17.64 -4.11 -7.37
C SER A 208 17.59 -4.56 -5.89
N PRO A 209 18.69 -5.08 -5.31
CA PRO A 209 18.76 -5.47 -3.88
C PRO A 209 18.65 -4.30 -2.87
N PRO A 210 18.28 -4.56 -1.59
CA PRO A 210 17.99 -3.52 -0.58
C PRO A 210 19.06 -2.45 -0.34
N LEU A 211 20.36 -2.78 -0.47
CA LEU A 211 21.51 -1.87 -0.23
C LEU A 211 21.50 -0.61 -1.11
N ILE A 212 20.70 -0.62 -2.18
CA ILE A 212 20.55 0.47 -3.15
C ILE A 212 19.71 1.62 -2.57
N LEU A 213 18.71 1.34 -1.72
CA LEU A 213 17.90 2.39 -1.09
C LEU A 213 18.71 3.23 -0.08
N ASP A 214 19.68 2.63 0.62
CA ASP A 214 20.61 3.38 1.49
C ASP A 214 21.47 4.37 0.71
N THR A 215 21.83 4.02 -0.52
CA THR A 215 22.60 4.89 -1.42
C THR A 215 21.78 6.10 -1.85
N ILE A 216 20.47 5.93 -2.11
CA ILE A 216 19.54 7.03 -2.36
C ILE A 216 19.39 7.92 -1.12
N ILE A 217 19.28 7.33 0.08
CA ILE A 217 19.24 8.08 1.35
C ILE A 217 20.52 8.91 1.56
N ARG A 218 21.71 8.35 1.30
CA ARG A 218 22.97 9.10 1.38
C ARG A 218 23.05 10.22 0.34
N ALA A 219 22.76 9.91 -0.93
CA ALA A 219 22.93 10.83 -2.05
C ALA A 219 21.89 11.96 -2.13
N GLY A 220 20.65 11.71 -1.66
CA GLY A 220 19.55 12.68 -1.78
C GLY A 220 18.85 13.07 -0.48
N GLY A 221 19.02 12.31 0.60
CA GLY A 221 18.50 12.65 1.92
C GLY A 221 19.51 13.32 2.85
N ALA A 222 20.76 13.52 2.41
CA ALA A 222 21.90 13.81 3.29
C ALA A 222 21.99 12.81 4.46
N GLY A 223 21.74 11.53 4.18
CA GLY A 223 21.68 10.45 5.18
C GLY A 223 20.31 10.27 5.87
N LYS A 224 19.28 11.07 5.53
CA LYS A 224 17.98 11.08 6.23
C LYS A 224 16.83 10.61 5.33
N ALA A 225 16.23 9.47 5.68
CA ALA A 225 15.14 8.84 4.91
C ALA A 225 13.90 9.74 4.75
N ASN A 226 13.55 10.53 5.78
CA ASN A 226 12.40 11.43 5.76
C ASN A 226 12.52 12.58 4.75
N VAL A 227 13.73 12.97 4.37
CA VAL A 227 13.95 13.98 3.31
C VAL A 227 13.59 13.40 1.94
N VAL A 228 14.08 12.20 1.63
CA VAL A 228 13.75 11.47 0.39
C VAL A 228 12.25 11.18 0.30
N ALA A 229 11.66 10.67 1.39
CA ALA A 229 10.22 10.41 1.50
C ALA A 229 9.38 11.68 1.24
N LYS A 230 9.76 12.81 1.85
CA LYS A 230 9.06 14.09 1.66
C LYS A 230 9.16 14.61 0.21
N ILE A 231 10.30 14.44 -0.46
CA ILE A 231 10.47 14.83 -1.88
C ILE A 231 9.50 14.03 -2.76
N ALA A 232 9.51 12.70 -2.65
CA ALA A 232 8.65 11.82 -3.47
C ALA A 232 7.16 12.09 -3.24
N ILE A 233 6.73 12.19 -1.97
CA ILE A 233 5.34 12.50 -1.60
C ILE A 233 4.92 13.88 -2.13
N THR A 234 5.78 14.89 -2.01
CA THR A 234 5.46 16.27 -2.45
C THR A 234 5.24 16.33 -3.97
N ARG A 235 6.04 15.59 -4.77
CA ARG A 235 5.87 15.53 -6.23
C ARG A 235 4.55 14.92 -6.64
N LEU A 236 4.18 13.78 -6.04
CA LEU A 236 2.88 13.15 -6.28
C LEU A 236 1.72 14.09 -5.86
N GLN A 237 1.84 14.78 -4.72
CA GLN A 237 0.85 15.77 -4.29
C GLN A 237 0.71 16.96 -5.25
N ILE A 238 1.81 17.45 -5.84
CA ILE A 238 1.77 18.55 -6.81
C ILE A 238 1.14 18.08 -8.13
N ALA A 239 1.54 16.91 -8.65
CA ALA A 239 0.97 16.36 -9.87
C ALA A 239 -0.53 16.06 -9.75
N ALA A 240 -0.96 15.50 -8.62
CA ALA A 240 -2.37 15.20 -8.32
C ALA A 240 -3.25 16.43 -8.00
N LYS A 241 -2.65 17.62 -7.84
CA LYS A 241 -3.33 18.92 -7.64
C LYS A 241 -3.21 19.86 -8.84
N ALA A 242 -2.55 19.44 -9.92
CA ALA A 242 -2.47 20.22 -11.15
C ALA A 242 -3.86 20.34 -11.80
N GLY A 243 -4.20 21.52 -12.32
CA GLY A 243 -5.49 21.76 -12.97
C GLY A 243 -5.74 20.95 -14.25
N VAL A 244 -4.68 20.34 -14.81
CA VAL A 244 -4.76 19.28 -15.84
C VAL A 244 -3.94 18.09 -15.34
N VAL A 245 -4.60 16.94 -15.19
CA VAL A 245 -4.00 15.70 -14.70
C VAL A 245 -3.08 15.11 -15.76
N LYS A 246 -1.77 15.09 -15.51
CA LYS A 246 -0.78 14.45 -16.41
C LYS A 246 -0.51 13.02 -15.93
N GLY A 247 -1.24 12.05 -16.47
CA GLY A 247 -1.17 10.63 -16.07
C GLY A 247 0.25 10.10 -15.98
N ILE A 248 1.05 10.26 -17.04
CA ILE A 248 2.44 9.78 -17.10
C ILE A 248 3.37 10.38 -16.01
N ARG A 249 3.09 11.59 -15.49
CA ARG A 249 3.84 12.10 -14.32
C ARG A 249 3.44 11.39 -13.03
N ILE A 250 2.14 11.09 -12.88
CA ILE A 250 1.59 10.43 -11.69
C ILE A 250 2.02 8.96 -11.63
N ALA A 251 2.03 8.25 -12.76
CA ALA A 251 2.55 6.89 -12.89
C ALA A 251 3.99 6.80 -12.36
N MET A 252 4.93 7.46 -13.03
CA MET A 252 6.36 7.43 -12.69
C MET A 252 6.66 7.89 -11.25
N PHE A 253 5.85 8.79 -10.67
CA PHE A 253 5.97 9.18 -9.25
C PHE A 253 5.45 8.10 -8.30
N ALA A 254 4.40 7.35 -8.67
CA ALA A 254 3.91 6.20 -7.92
C ALA A 254 4.84 4.97 -8.07
N ASP A 255 5.49 4.79 -9.22
CA ASP A 255 6.47 3.72 -9.47
C ASP A 255 7.75 3.92 -8.64
N VAL A 256 8.31 5.14 -8.62
CA VAL A 256 9.42 5.48 -7.70
C VAL A 256 9.04 5.27 -6.23
N LEU A 257 7.77 5.54 -5.86
CA LEU A 257 7.27 5.24 -4.51
C LEU A 257 7.17 3.73 -4.25
N ASN A 258 6.76 2.92 -5.24
CA ASN A 258 6.73 1.45 -5.16
C ASN A 258 8.13 0.89 -4.87
N GLU A 259 9.12 1.31 -5.65
CA GLU A 259 10.52 0.92 -5.51
C GLU A 259 11.10 1.33 -4.14
N PHE A 260 10.85 2.57 -3.71
CA PHE A 260 11.24 3.06 -2.38
C PHE A 260 10.54 2.33 -1.22
N SER A 261 9.44 1.62 -1.51
CA SER A 261 8.65 0.82 -0.57
C SER A 261 8.83 -0.68 -0.76
N TYR A 262 9.72 -1.18 -1.64
CA TYR A 262 9.78 -2.61 -1.96
C TYR A 262 10.09 -3.49 -0.72
N ASN A 263 11.13 -3.13 0.03
CA ASN A 263 11.49 -3.78 1.29
C ASN A 263 10.58 -3.30 2.44
N ALA A 264 10.03 -4.24 3.21
CA ALA A 264 9.11 -3.98 4.33
C ALA A 264 9.75 -3.20 5.48
N ASP A 265 10.99 -3.56 5.82
CA ASP A 265 11.67 -3.17 7.06
C ASP A 265 12.71 -2.08 6.82
N HIS A 266 12.72 -1.50 5.61
CA HIS A 266 13.67 -0.46 5.24
C HIS A 266 13.22 0.91 5.78
N PRO A 267 14.13 1.72 6.37
CA PRO A 267 13.80 3.03 6.92
C PRO A 267 13.08 3.97 5.94
N LEU A 268 13.26 3.83 4.62
CA LEU A 268 12.56 4.64 3.64
C LEU A 268 11.06 4.33 3.56
N ARG A 269 10.66 3.05 3.64
CA ARG A 269 9.23 2.66 3.69
C ARG A 269 8.57 3.17 4.97
N HIS A 270 9.25 3.05 6.12
CA HIS A 270 8.75 3.62 7.38
C HIS A 270 8.63 5.15 7.33
N ALA A 271 9.60 5.83 6.71
CA ALA A 271 9.56 7.29 6.52
C ALA A 271 8.44 7.74 5.58
N LEU A 272 8.14 6.96 4.53
CA LEU A 272 7.01 7.21 3.62
C LEU A 272 5.66 7.02 4.34
N LEU A 273 5.49 5.89 5.03
CA LEU A 273 4.28 5.56 5.79
C LEU A 273 3.96 6.62 6.85
N THR A 274 4.94 6.97 7.69
CA THR A 274 4.79 8.02 8.72
C THR A 274 4.58 9.42 8.15
N SER A 275 4.98 9.67 6.89
CA SER A 275 4.73 10.92 6.17
C SER A 275 3.37 10.97 5.44
N GLY A 276 2.48 10.00 5.67
CA GLY A 276 1.11 10.01 5.10
C GLY A 276 1.05 9.66 3.61
N VAL A 277 1.98 8.84 3.11
CA VAL A 277 2.01 8.40 1.70
C VAL A 277 0.71 7.71 1.27
N VAL A 278 0.09 6.87 2.11
CA VAL A 278 -1.13 6.11 1.78
C VAL A 278 -2.31 7.06 1.51
N THR A 279 -2.46 8.08 2.36
CA THR A 279 -3.44 9.17 2.15
C THR A 279 -3.14 9.98 0.89
N THR A 280 -1.85 10.19 0.56
CA THR A 280 -1.41 10.91 -0.65
C THR A 280 -1.74 10.13 -1.92
N VAL A 281 -1.32 8.87 -1.99
CA VAL A 281 -1.54 7.95 -3.12
C VAL A 281 -3.03 7.76 -3.36
N THR A 282 -3.83 7.56 -2.30
CA THR A 282 -5.28 7.40 -2.47
C THR A 282 -5.93 8.69 -2.99
N LYS A 283 -5.50 9.88 -2.55
CA LYS A 283 -6.01 11.15 -3.09
C LYS A 283 -5.61 11.37 -4.55
N ALA A 284 -4.40 10.97 -4.95
CA ALA A 284 -4.00 10.96 -6.35
C ALA A 284 -4.87 10.00 -7.18
N LEU A 285 -5.21 8.83 -6.63
CA LEU A 285 -6.07 7.83 -7.28
C LEU A 285 -7.53 8.33 -7.43
N VAL A 286 -8.07 9.08 -6.45
CA VAL A 286 -9.36 9.77 -6.59
C VAL A 286 -9.32 10.82 -7.72
N THR A 287 -8.22 11.58 -7.86
CA THR A 287 -8.04 12.52 -8.98
C THR A 287 -7.97 11.78 -10.33
N VAL A 288 -7.13 10.75 -10.45
CA VAL A 288 -6.93 10.01 -11.71
C VAL A 288 -8.20 9.27 -12.14
N SER A 289 -8.86 8.53 -11.24
CA SER A 289 -10.12 7.84 -11.55
C SER A 289 -11.23 8.80 -11.99
N SER A 290 -11.29 10.01 -11.41
CA SER A 290 -12.21 11.06 -11.87
C SER A 290 -11.84 11.57 -13.28
N ALA A 291 -10.55 11.71 -13.60
CA ALA A 291 -10.08 12.13 -14.92
C ALA A 291 -10.30 11.06 -16.02
N ILE A 292 -10.24 9.77 -15.67
CA ILE A 292 -10.54 8.63 -16.56
C ILE A 292 -11.99 8.65 -17.03
N ILE A 293 -12.95 8.99 -16.16
CA ILE A 293 -14.36 9.07 -16.55
C ILE A 293 -14.55 10.12 -17.67
N SER A 294 -13.81 11.23 -17.63
CA SER A 294 -13.83 12.26 -18.66
C SER A 294 -12.99 11.91 -19.91
N ASN A 295 -11.95 11.08 -19.76
CA ASN A 295 -10.98 10.77 -20.83
C ASN A 295 -10.64 9.27 -20.89
N PRO A 296 -11.60 8.37 -21.16
CA PRO A 296 -11.42 6.92 -21.02
C PRO A 296 -10.39 6.32 -22.01
N ASN A 297 -9.98 7.06 -23.04
CA ASN A 297 -8.99 6.62 -24.01
C ASN A 297 -7.53 7.04 -23.66
N ASP A 298 -7.31 7.83 -22.61
CA ASP A 298 -5.96 8.23 -22.19
C ASP A 298 -5.29 7.10 -21.40
N ARG A 299 -4.45 6.33 -22.12
CA ARG A 299 -3.65 5.26 -21.52
C ARG A 299 -2.77 5.73 -20.36
N THR A 300 -2.28 6.98 -20.38
CA THR A 300 -1.40 7.46 -19.31
C THR A 300 -2.12 7.63 -17.96
N LEU A 301 -3.45 7.77 -17.97
CA LEU A 301 -4.26 7.72 -16.76
C LEU A 301 -4.50 6.27 -16.29
N LEU A 302 -4.57 5.31 -17.22
CA LEU A 302 -4.63 3.88 -16.89
C LEU A 302 -3.30 3.41 -16.27
N ASP A 303 -2.16 3.76 -16.88
CA ASP A 303 -0.81 3.50 -16.34
C ASP A 303 -0.73 4.03 -14.89
N ALA A 304 -1.11 5.30 -14.68
CA ALA A 304 -1.14 5.92 -13.35
C ALA A 304 -2.09 5.21 -12.36
N THR A 305 -3.20 4.66 -12.85
CA THR A 305 -4.15 3.89 -12.03
C THR A 305 -3.54 2.58 -11.56
N VAL A 306 -2.82 1.87 -12.44
CA VAL A 306 -2.10 0.64 -12.11
C VAL A 306 -1.00 0.92 -11.09
N SER A 307 -0.13 1.90 -11.33
CA SER A 307 0.96 2.27 -10.40
C SER A 307 0.44 2.61 -9.00
N LEU A 308 -0.64 3.40 -8.90
CA LEU A 308 -1.25 3.82 -7.64
C LEU A 308 -1.96 2.66 -6.92
N PHE A 309 -2.69 1.78 -7.63
CA PHE A 309 -3.28 0.59 -7.02
C PHE A 309 -2.22 -0.42 -6.59
N GLY A 310 -1.14 -0.61 -7.37
CA GLY A 310 0.00 -1.44 -7.01
C GLY A 310 0.68 -0.95 -5.72
N TYR A 311 0.83 0.36 -5.56
CA TYR A 311 1.32 0.95 -4.32
C TYR A 311 0.43 0.63 -3.12
N LEU A 312 -0.90 0.78 -3.28
CA LEU A 312 -1.83 0.42 -2.22
C LEU A 312 -1.78 -1.09 -1.93
N ARG A 313 -1.78 -1.97 -2.94
CA ARG A 313 -1.67 -3.43 -2.71
C ARG A 313 -0.39 -3.80 -1.96
N ASN A 314 0.75 -3.17 -2.28
CA ASN A 314 2.02 -3.37 -1.58
C ASN A 314 2.00 -2.84 -0.13
N THR A 315 1.34 -1.69 0.13
CA THR A 315 1.50 -0.96 1.40
C THR A 315 0.32 -1.01 2.37
N LEU A 316 -0.88 -1.37 1.94
CA LEU A 316 -2.05 -1.45 2.83
C LEU A 316 -1.85 -2.45 3.98
N GLU A 317 -1.16 -3.57 3.75
CA GLU A 317 -0.91 -4.59 4.79
C GLU A 317 0.42 -4.37 5.55
N SER A 318 0.90 -3.13 5.67
CA SER A 318 2.11 -2.80 6.45
C SER A 318 1.85 -2.79 7.95
N GLY A 319 2.74 -3.40 8.75
CA GLY A 319 2.74 -3.27 10.22
C GLY A 319 1.57 -3.99 10.92
N ASP A 320 0.43 -3.31 11.01
CA ASP A 320 -0.87 -3.82 11.51
C ASP A 320 -1.93 -3.95 10.38
N GLY A 321 -1.69 -3.34 9.22
CA GLY A 321 -2.64 -3.21 8.11
C GLY A 321 -3.82 -2.26 8.35
N CYS A 322 -4.49 -2.43 9.48
CA CYS A 322 -5.70 -1.70 9.89
C CYS A 322 -5.55 -0.16 9.82
N THR A 323 -4.41 0.36 10.24
CA THR A 323 -4.05 1.79 10.20
C THR A 323 -4.08 2.35 8.77
N TRP A 324 -3.51 1.62 7.81
CA TRP A 324 -3.34 2.10 6.43
C TRP A 324 -4.62 1.91 5.61
N ILE A 325 -5.34 0.81 5.83
CA ILE A 325 -6.66 0.57 5.26
C ILE A 325 -7.65 1.65 5.74
N THR A 326 -7.66 1.97 7.04
CA THR A 326 -8.48 3.06 7.58
C THR A 326 -8.10 4.42 6.98
N GLN A 327 -6.80 4.71 6.78
CA GLN A 327 -6.36 5.94 6.10
C GLN A 327 -6.81 6.00 4.63
N SER A 328 -6.67 4.93 3.85
CA SER A 328 -7.07 4.92 2.44
C SER A 328 -8.58 5.02 2.27
N LEU A 329 -9.36 4.31 3.09
CA LEU A 329 -10.83 4.42 3.08
C LEU A 329 -11.29 5.86 3.34
N ASN A 330 -10.76 6.50 4.39
CA ASN A 330 -11.05 7.90 4.70
C ASN A 330 -10.51 8.89 3.64
N ALA A 331 -9.45 8.52 2.91
CA ALA A 331 -8.93 9.29 1.78
C ALA A 331 -9.71 9.10 0.47
N GLY A 332 -10.69 8.19 0.41
CA GLY A 332 -11.62 8.02 -0.71
C GLY A 332 -11.46 6.76 -1.55
N LEU A 333 -10.75 5.72 -1.06
CA LEU A 333 -10.44 4.51 -1.83
C LEU A 333 -11.67 3.86 -2.50
N LEU A 334 -12.80 3.71 -1.80
CA LEU A 334 -14.00 3.09 -2.36
C LEU A 334 -14.58 3.89 -3.54
N ARG A 335 -14.58 5.22 -3.46
CA ARG A 335 -15.00 6.10 -4.57
C ARG A 335 -14.06 5.94 -5.77
N ALA A 336 -12.75 5.90 -5.55
CA ALA A 336 -11.79 5.75 -6.63
C ALA A 336 -11.89 4.37 -7.30
N PHE A 337 -12.02 3.30 -6.52
CA PHE A 337 -12.27 1.96 -7.03
C PHE A 337 -13.55 1.89 -7.86
N PHE A 338 -14.67 2.40 -7.34
CA PHE A 338 -15.96 2.39 -8.04
C PHE A 338 -15.89 3.19 -9.36
N ALA A 339 -15.25 4.36 -9.36
CA ALA A 339 -15.01 5.16 -10.54
C ALA A 339 -14.15 4.42 -11.59
N THR A 340 -13.07 3.76 -11.17
CA THR A 340 -12.20 2.96 -12.05
C THR A 340 -12.93 1.76 -12.65
N VAL A 341 -13.67 0.96 -11.86
CA VAL A 341 -14.35 -0.24 -12.40
C VAL A 341 -15.60 0.08 -13.21
N SER A 342 -16.23 1.23 -12.98
CA SER A 342 -17.34 1.73 -13.80
C SER A 342 -16.88 2.21 -15.19
N SER A 343 -15.58 2.47 -15.38
CA SER A 343 -15.04 2.88 -16.69
C SER A 343 -14.85 1.68 -17.62
N SER A 344 -15.18 1.86 -18.91
CA SER A 344 -14.82 0.94 -19.98
C SER A 344 -13.30 0.87 -20.22
N ALA A 345 -12.55 1.87 -19.77
CA ALA A 345 -11.09 1.93 -19.88
C ALA A 345 -10.39 0.78 -19.15
N LEU A 346 -11.00 0.19 -18.10
CA LEU A 346 -10.46 -0.97 -17.38
C LEU A 346 -10.24 -2.19 -18.30
N GLU A 347 -11.07 -2.35 -19.33
CA GLU A 347 -10.97 -3.46 -20.28
C GLU A 347 -9.73 -3.33 -21.20
N MET A 348 -9.06 -2.18 -21.21
CA MET A 348 -7.82 -1.94 -21.96
C MET A 348 -6.55 -2.37 -21.22
N LEU A 349 -6.63 -2.68 -19.93
CA LEU A 349 -5.50 -3.16 -19.12
C LEU A 349 -5.13 -4.62 -19.45
N GLU A 350 -3.97 -5.06 -18.97
CA GLU A 350 -3.64 -6.49 -18.95
C GLU A 350 -4.48 -7.22 -17.89
N LYS A 351 -4.52 -8.56 -17.92
CA LYS A 351 -5.40 -9.34 -17.02
C LYS A 351 -4.90 -9.26 -15.58
N GLU A 352 -3.59 -9.31 -15.43
CA GLU A 352 -2.82 -9.31 -14.20
C GLU A 352 -3.02 -7.98 -13.44
N ASP A 353 -3.08 -6.86 -14.16
CA ASP A 353 -3.43 -5.55 -13.61
C ASP A 353 -4.87 -5.48 -13.09
N ARG A 354 -5.83 -6.04 -13.84
CA ARG A 354 -7.23 -6.13 -13.38
C ARG A 354 -7.35 -6.98 -12.13
N GLU A 355 -6.72 -8.16 -12.10
CA GLU A 355 -6.70 -9.03 -10.92
C GLU A 355 -6.02 -8.35 -9.72
N MET A 356 -4.94 -7.59 -9.94
CA MET A 356 -4.29 -6.78 -8.93
C MET A 356 -5.25 -5.70 -8.38
N ILE A 357 -5.90 -4.92 -9.23
CA ILE A 357 -6.88 -3.90 -8.82
C ILE A 357 -8.05 -4.54 -8.04
N PHE A 358 -8.67 -5.60 -8.58
CA PHE A 358 -9.79 -6.29 -7.94
C PHE A 358 -9.43 -6.88 -6.58
N SER A 359 -8.22 -7.42 -6.43
CA SER A 359 -7.75 -7.99 -5.16
C SER A 359 -7.64 -6.96 -4.02
N VAL A 360 -7.47 -5.67 -4.31
CA VAL A 360 -7.49 -4.63 -3.27
C VAL A 360 -8.85 -4.59 -2.56
N LEU A 361 -9.96 -4.79 -3.30
CA LEU A 361 -11.29 -4.83 -2.69
C LEU A 361 -11.70 -6.25 -2.25
N GLY A 362 -11.64 -7.21 -3.17
CA GLY A 362 -12.17 -8.57 -2.99
C GLY A 362 -11.34 -9.49 -2.10
N ASP A 363 -10.08 -9.13 -1.83
CA ASP A 363 -9.19 -9.84 -0.90
C ASP A 363 -8.82 -8.91 0.27
N VAL A 364 -8.00 -7.87 0.02
CA VAL A 364 -7.38 -7.07 1.09
C VAL A 364 -8.42 -6.34 1.95
N LEU A 365 -9.24 -5.45 1.40
CA LEU A 365 -10.24 -4.73 2.20
C LEU A 365 -11.27 -5.67 2.84
N SER A 366 -11.69 -6.71 2.11
CA SER A 366 -12.67 -7.69 2.58
C SER A 366 -12.19 -8.46 3.83
N ARG A 367 -10.91 -8.87 3.90
CA ARG A 367 -10.32 -9.52 5.08
C ARG A 367 -10.26 -8.64 6.34
N TYR A 368 -10.34 -7.31 6.19
CA TYR A 368 -10.27 -6.37 7.32
C TYR A 368 -11.64 -5.84 7.76
N LEU A 369 -12.75 -6.30 7.18
CA LEU A 369 -14.12 -6.05 7.67
C LEU A 369 -14.44 -6.73 9.02
N VAL A 370 -13.42 -7.16 9.76
CA VAL A 370 -13.50 -7.62 11.15
C VAL A 370 -13.13 -6.53 12.16
N TYR A 371 -12.45 -5.46 11.72
CA TYR A 371 -12.08 -4.32 12.54
C TYR A 371 -13.18 -3.26 12.48
N TYR A 372 -13.68 -2.80 13.64
CA TYR A 372 -14.73 -1.78 13.74
C TYR A 372 -14.26 -0.44 13.17
N SER A 373 -13.01 -0.07 13.42
CA SER A 373 -12.34 1.08 12.81
C SER A 373 -12.42 1.07 11.27
N VAL A 374 -12.16 -0.09 10.65
CA VAL A 374 -12.28 -0.32 9.20
C VAL A 374 -13.75 -0.33 8.75
N ILE A 375 -14.65 -1.02 9.45
CA ILE A 375 -16.09 -1.04 9.14
C ILE A 375 -16.65 0.38 9.11
N ARG A 376 -16.32 1.22 10.10
CA ARG A 376 -16.72 2.63 10.13
C ARG A 376 -16.14 3.44 8.99
N ALA A 377 -14.88 3.18 8.59
CA ALA A 377 -14.29 3.84 7.44
C ALA A 377 -14.91 3.37 6.11
N VAL A 378 -15.37 2.12 6.01
CA VAL A 378 -16.15 1.59 4.88
C VAL A 378 -17.54 2.21 4.84
N GLU A 379 -18.28 2.25 5.95
CA GLU A 379 -19.60 2.87 6.05
C GLU A 379 -19.57 4.35 5.63
N ASN A 380 -18.63 5.12 6.19
CA ASN A 380 -18.38 6.52 5.81
C ASN A 380 -17.80 6.69 4.40
N GLY A 381 -17.28 5.63 3.78
CA GLY A 381 -16.79 5.61 2.41
C GLY A 381 -17.91 5.34 1.40
N LEU A 382 -18.75 4.33 1.67
CA LEU A 382 -19.92 3.95 0.87
C LEU A 382 -20.93 5.09 0.77
N GLY A 383 -21.15 5.84 1.86
CA GLY A 383 -21.97 7.06 1.86
C GLY A 383 -21.43 8.22 1.01
N LYS A 384 -20.27 8.06 0.36
CA LYS A 384 -19.64 9.01 -0.57
C LYS A 384 -19.43 8.43 -1.98
N VAL A 385 -20.00 7.26 -2.27
CA VAL A 385 -19.99 6.63 -3.60
C VAL A 385 -21.26 7.03 -4.34
N ASP A 386 -21.17 8.07 -5.17
CA ASP A 386 -22.26 8.54 -6.00
C ASP A 386 -22.76 7.42 -6.92
N GLY A 387 -24.07 7.16 -6.90
CA GLY A 387 -24.67 6.11 -7.72
C GLY A 387 -24.39 4.68 -7.24
N LEU A 388 -24.30 4.43 -5.93
CA LEU A 388 -24.20 3.08 -5.36
C LEU A 388 -25.28 2.11 -5.92
N GLU A 389 -26.49 2.62 -6.17
CA GLU A 389 -27.59 1.88 -6.81
C GLU A 389 -27.24 1.37 -8.22
N ARG A 390 -26.37 2.09 -8.94
CA ARG A 390 -25.86 1.76 -10.29
C ARG A 390 -24.81 0.65 -10.29
N GLY A 391 -24.43 0.12 -9.11
CA GLY A 391 -23.73 -1.16 -9.02
C GLY A 391 -24.51 -2.27 -9.76
N LYS A 392 -25.85 -2.17 -9.78
CA LYS A 392 -26.78 -2.91 -10.65
C LYS A 392 -26.57 -2.53 -12.12
N GLY A 393 -25.45 -2.98 -12.70
CA GLY A 393 -24.96 -2.59 -14.02
C GLY A 393 -23.48 -2.93 -14.27
N LEU A 394 -22.70 -3.19 -13.22
CA LEU A 394 -21.34 -3.73 -13.34
C LEU A 394 -21.40 -5.20 -13.81
N GLY A 395 -21.34 -5.43 -15.12
CA GLY A 395 -21.32 -6.78 -15.68
C GLY A 395 -20.04 -7.56 -15.39
N GLY A 396 -20.15 -8.89 -15.35
CA GLY A 396 -18.99 -9.79 -15.29
C GLY A 396 -18.27 -9.81 -13.94
N GLU A 397 -16.94 -9.88 -13.99
CA GLU A 397 -16.10 -10.08 -12.80
C GLU A 397 -16.13 -8.90 -11.82
N LYS A 398 -16.00 -7.67 -12.34
CA LYS A 398 -16.06 -6.43 -11.55
C LYS A 398 -17.37 -6.27 -10.77
N GLY A 399 -18.48 -6.76 -11.32
CA GLY A 399 -19.76 -6.87 -10.61
C GLY A 399 -19.65 -7.77 -9.40
N ARG A 400 -19.27 -9.04 -9.61
CA ARG A 400 -19.15 -10.03 -8.52
C ARG A 400 -18.22 -9.58 -7.40
N VAL A 401 -17.08 -8.95 -7.73
CA VAL A 401 -16.13 -8.42 -6.73
C VAL A 401 -16.76 -7.30 -5.91
N TRP A 402 -17.45 -6.35 -6.56
CA TRP A 402 -18.14 -5.25 -5.89
C TRP A 402 -19.31 -5.73 -5.03
N GLU A 403 -20.15 -6.61 -5.56
CA GLU A 403 -21.33 -7.16 -4.89
C GLU A 403 -20.97 -8.04 -3.69
N THR A 404 -19.90 -8.85 -3.80
CA THR A 404 -19.40 -9.70 -2.71
C THR A 404 -18.86 -8.84 -1.56
N PHE A 405 -18.04 -7.83 -1.86
CA PHE A 405 -17.57 -6.87 -0.86
C PHE A 405 -18.74 -6.10 -0.23
N LEU A 406 -19.70 -5.62 -1.03
CA LEU A 406 -20.85 -4.85 -0.53
C LEU A 406 -21.79 -5.70 0.34
N GLY A 407 -21.94 -6.99 0.02
CA GLY A 407 -22.67 -7.95 0.86
C GLY A 407 -22.01 -8.12 2.23
N LEU A 408 -20.71 -8.45 2.25
CA LEU A 408 -19.93 -8.59 3.49
C LEU A 408 -19.91 -7.29 4.31
N ALA A 409 -19.73 -6.15 3.65
CA ALA A 409 -19.77 -4.83 4.30
C ALA A 409 -21.15 -4.55 4.93
N LYS A 410 -22.27 -4.85 4.23
CA LYS A 410 -23.63 -4.69 4.77
C LYS A 410 -23.86 -5.59 5.99
N GLU A 411 -23.39 -6.84 5.96
CA GLU A 411 -23.47 -7.77 7.11
C GLU A 411 -22.69 -7.23 8.31
N THR A 412 -21.41 -6.86 8.12
CA THR A 412 -20.55 -6.40 9.21
C THR A 412 -20.96 -5.03 9.76
N ILE A 413 -21.50 -4.13 8.92
CA ILE A 413 -22.11 -2.87 9.35
C ILE A 413 -23.38 -3.14 10.19
N ALA A 414 -24.23 -4.10 9.80
CA ALA A 414 -25.41 -4.44 10.60
C ALA A 414 -25.02 -5.03 11.98
N ILE A 415 -23.98 -5.85 12.05
CA ILE A 415 -23.43 -6.33 13.33
C ILE A 415 -22.84 -5.17 14.15
N ALA A 416 -22.14 -4.23 13.51
CA ALA A 416 -21.64 -3.02 14.18
C ALA A 416 -22.76 -2.15 14.76
N MET A 417 -23.85 -1.90 14.02
CA MET A 417 -25.02 -1.16 14.52
C MET A 417 -25.70 -1.84 15.72
N VAL A 418 -25.79 -3.17 15.70
CA VAL A 418 -26.27 -3.96 16.85
C VAL A 418 -25.31 -3.88 18.03
N TRP A 419 -23.99 -3.88 17.78
CA TRP A 419 -22.98 -3.68 18.82
C TRP A 419 -23.06 -2.29 19.46
N ASP A 420 -23.20 -1.23 18.66
CA ASP A 420 -23.33 0.15 19.14
C ASP A 420 -24.51 0.28 20.11
N GLY A 421 -25.71 -0.13 19.68
CA GLY A 421 -26.93 -0.14 20.51
C GLY A 421 -26.92 -1.14 21.67
N ASN A 422 -25.81 -1.86 21.88
CA ASN A 422 -25.54 -2.73 23.01
C ASN A 422 -24.32 -2.29 23.85
N LYS A 423 -23.49 -1.36 23.37
CA LYS A 423 -22.17 -0.99 23.94
C LYS A 423 -22.28 -0.42 25.37
N GLU A 424 -23.38 0.26 25.65
CA GLU A 424 -23.70 0.91 26.93
C GLU A 424 -24.42 -0.03 27.93
N LYS A 425 -24.74 -1.27 27.54
CA LYS A 425 -25.57 -2.16 28.37
C LYS A 425 -24.80 -2.73 29.57
N GLY A 426 -25.56 -2.98 30.64
CA GLY A 426 -25.04 -3.16 31.99
C GLY A 426 -23.92 -4.18 32.14
N ARG A 427 -22.91 -3.86 32.95
CA ARG A 427 -21.76 -4.70 33.27
C ARG A 427 -22.14 -5.84 34.21
N THR A 428 -21.35 -6.90 34.21
CA THR A 428 -21.53 -8.07 35.09
C THR A 428 -20.46 -8.04 36.19
N CYS A 429 -20.80 -8.51 37.39
CA CYS A 429 -19.84 -8.65 38.49
C CYS A 429 -18.79 -9.71 38.19
N ASP A 430 -17.50 -9.36 38.23
CA ASP A 430 -16.38 -10.29 38.00
C ASP A 430 -16.20 -11.33 39.13
N ASN A 431 -16.97 -11.23 40.21
CA ASN A 431 -17.16 -12.35 41.13
C ASN A 431 -18.04 -13.44 40.48
N VAL A 432 -17.40 -14.53 40.04
CA VAL A 432 -18.03 -15.69 39.38
C VAL A 432 -19.17 -16.34 40.17
N LYS A 433 -19.25 -16.12 41.49
CA LYS A 433 -20.35 -16.60 42.35
C LYS A 433 -21.55 -15.63 42.39
N CYS A 434 -21.38 -14.39 41.96
CA CYS A 434 -22.38 -13.32 42.08
C CYS A 434 -23.24 -13.18 40.82
N ASN A 435 -22.63 -13.04 39.64
CA ASN A 435 -23.32 -12.86 38.35
C ASN A 435 -24.34 -11.70 38.28
N LYS A 436 -24.35 -10.76 39.23
CA LYS A 436 -25.20 -9.55 39.17
C LYS A 436 -24.82 -8.72 37.94
N VAL A 437 -25.84 -8.30 37.18
CA VAL A 437 -25.74 -7.34 36.08
C VAL A 437 -26.35 -6.00 36.54
N ASP A 438 -25.69 -4.89 36.27
CA ASP A 438 -26.11 -3.53 36.66
C ASP A 438 -25.52 -2.47 35.70
N VAL A 439 -25.89 -1.18 35.81
CA VAL A 439 -25.18 -0.12 35.06
C VAL A 439 -23.73 0.01 35.54
N LYS A 440 -22.80 0.36 34.64
CA LYS A 440 -21.35 0.35 34.93
C LYS A 440 -20.98 1.15 36.19
N ASN A 441 -21.62 2.30 36.41
CA ASN A 441 -21.33 3.18 37.54
C ASN A 441 -21.76 2.62 38.91
N ASN A 442 -22.59 1.57 38.92
CA ASN A 442 -22.94 0.82 40.13
C ASN A 442 -21.89 -0.26 40.50
N PHE A 443 -20.80 -0.38 39.74
CA PHE A 443 -19.67 -1.27 40.05
C PHE A 443 -18.46 -0.50 40.60
N ARG A 444 -17.90 -1.01 41.69
CA ARG A 444 -16.58 -0.62 42.20
C ARG A 444 -15.50 -1.23 41.30
N LYS A 445 -14.56 -0.41 40.84
CA LYS A 445 -13.31 -0.89 40.21
C LYS A 445 -12.34 -1.42 41.28
N CYS A 446 -11.61 -2.48 40.97
CA CYS A 446 -10.47 -2.89 41.79
C CYS A 446 -9.41 -1.76 41.81
N SER A 447 -9.10 -1.23 42.99
CA SER A 447 -8.17 -0.09 43.17
C SER A 447 -6.78 -0.32 42.60
N ALA A 448 -6.32 -1.58 42.51
CA ALA A 448 -4.98 -1.94 42.08
C ALA A 448 -4.81 -2.02 40.54
N CYS A 449 -5.75 -2.60 39.80
CA CYS A 449 -5.65 -2.75 38.33
C CYS A 449 -6.67 -1.90 37.53
N GLN A 450 -7.67 -1.31 38.19
CA GLN A 450 -8.72 -0.45 37.63
C GLN A 450 -9.65 -1.04 36.55
N VAL A 451 -9.36 -2.24 36.02
CA VAL A 451 -10.18 -2.89 34.97
C VAL A 451 -11.32 -3.78 35.51
N THR A 452 -11.11 -4.49 36.62
CA THR A 452 -12.05 -5.53 37.11
C THR A 452 -13.13 -4.91 38.01
N LEU A 453 -14.39 -5.33 37.84
CA LEU A 453 -15.61 -4.68 38.34
C LEU A 453 -16.38 -5.54 39.36
N TYR A 454 -16.75 -4.95 40.51
CA TYR A 454 -17.47 -5.60 41.59
C TYR A 454 -18.67 -4.79 42.07
N CYS A 455 -19.84 -5.43 42.17
CA CYS A 455 -21.05 -4.75 42.64
C CYS A 455 -21.06 -4.47 44.16
N SER A 456 -20.09 -5.01 44.91
CA SER A 456 -19.95 -4.83 46.34
C SER A 456 -18.52 -5.16 46.81
N GLU A 457 -18.17 -4.76 48.03
CA GLU A 457 -16.84 -5.01 48.60
C GLU A 457 -16.61 -6.48 48.92
N GLU A 458 -17.66 -7.16 49.39
CA GLU A 458 -17.67 -8.60 49.67
C GLU A 458 -17.39 -9.39 48.39
N CYS A 459 -17.94 -8.96 47.25
CA CYS A 459 -17.65 -9.57 45.95
C CYS A 459 -16.17 -9.40 45.53
N GLN A 460 -15.58 -8.23 45.79
CA GLN A 460 -14.15 -8.00 45.56
C GLN A 460 -13.27 -8.87 46.47
N VAL A 461 -13.62 -8.96 47.76
CA VAL A 461 -12.89 -9.78 48.75
C VAL A 461 -12.99 -11.28 48.44
N LEU A 462 -14.17 -11.76 48.04
CA LEU A 462 -14.38 -13.15 47.60
C LEU A 462 -13.59 -13.44 46.33
N ALA A 463 -13.66 -12.60 45.30
CA ALA A 463 -12.89 -12.82 44.07
C ALA A 463 -11.37 -12.75 44.29
N TRP A 464 -10.90 -11.91 45.22
CA TRP A 464 -9.49 -11.82 45.59
C TRP A 464 -8.98 -13.04 46.38
N LYS A 465 -9.81 -13.63 47.25
CA LYS A 465 -9.45 -14.79 48.07
C LYS A 465 -9.70 -16.14 47.40
N GLU A 466 -10.74 -16.25 46.57
CA GLU A 466 -11.30 -17.52 46.08
C GLU A 466 -11.43 -17.58 44.54
N GLY A 467 -11.30 -16.45 43.83
CA GLY A 467 -11.56 -16.33 42.38
C GLY A 467 -10.37 -15.92 41.54
N ASP A 468 -9.14 -16.20 42.00
CA ASP A 468 -7.84 -15.86 41.39
C ASP A 468 -7.64 -14.38 40.96
N HIS A 469 -8.50 -13.45 41.39
CA HIS A 469 -8.35 -12.06 40.98
C HIS A 469 -7.01 -11.46 41.43
N ARG A 470 -6.43 -11.93 42.55
CA ARG A 470 -5.10 -11.52 43.00
C ARG A 470 -4.01 -11.69 41.93
N THR A 471 -4.10 -12.74 41.11
CA THR A 471 -3.07 -13.06 40.10
C THR A 471 -3.43 -12.44 38.75
N VAL A 472 -4.72 -12.40 38.38
CA VAL A 472 -5.20 -11.62 37.23
C VAL A 472 -4.91 -10.12 37.38
N CYS A 473 -5.03 -9.57 38.59
CA CYS A 473 -4.75 -8.17 38.90
C CYS A 473 -3.28 -7.81 38.61
N LYS A 474 -2.33 -8.63 39.08
CA LYS A 474 -0.89 -8.48 38.76
C LYS A 474 -0.63 -8.56 37.25
N LEU A 475 -1.32 -9.45 36.55
CA LEU A 475 -1.15 -9.61 35.11
C LEU A 475 -1.60 -8.37 34.34
N LYS A 476 -2.77 -7.81 34.69
CA LYS A 476 -3.25 -6.55 34.10
C LYS A 476 -2.36 -5.36 34.44
N GLN A 477 -1.74 -5.33 35.63
CA GLN A 477 -0.74 -4.33 35.98
C GLN A 477 0.53 -4.46 35.11
N ARG A 478 1.01 -5.68 34.84
CA ARG A 478 2.08 -5.93 33.87
C ARG A 478 1.69 -5.44 32.47
N GLU A 479 0.52 -5.83 31.95
CA GLU A 479 0.02 -5.37 30.64
C GLU A 479 -0.10 -3.83 30.54
N GLN A 480 -0.22 -3.12 31.66
CA GLN A 480 -0.19 -1.65 31.71
C GLN A 480 1.25 -1.09 31.72
N THR A 481 2.20 -1.70 32.45
CA THR A 481 3.60 -1.25 32.52
C THR A 481 4.45 -1.66 31.33
N ASP A 482 4.18 -2.81 30.72
CA ASP A 482 4.88 -3.35 29.56
C ASP A 482 4.55 -2.57 28.27
N GLY A 483 3.56 -1.67 28.34
CA GLY A 483 2.98 -0.95 27.22
C GLY A 483 1.95 -1.79 26.43
N LYS A 484 1.11 -1.12 25.64
CA LYS A 484 0.12 -1.78 24.77
C LYS A 484 0.81 -2.46 23.56
N LEU A 485 1.54 -3.54 23.80
CA LEU A 485 2.20 -4.39 22.78
C LEU A 485 1.21 -5.04 21.79
N THR A 486 -0.09 -5.02 22.08
CA THR A 486 -1.14 -5.46 21.16
C THR A 486 -1.35 -4.45 20.02
N LYS A 487 -1.06 -4.85 18.77
CA LYS A 487 -1.33 -4.07 17.53
C LYS A 487 -2.81 -3.72 17.25
N ILE A 488 -3.75 -4.10 18.10
CA ILE A 488 -5.21 -3.94 17.88
C ILE A 488 -5.78 -2.99 18.93
N GLU A 489 -6.57 -2.01 18.48
CA GLU A 489 -7.23 -1.03 19.36
C GLU A 489 -8.20 -1.69 20.36
N SER A 490 -8.47 -0.99 21.46
CA SER A 490 -9.42 -1.47 22.48
C SER A 490 -10.85 -1.60 21.92
N THR A 491 -11.29 -0.62 21.13
CA THR A 491 -12.58 -0.63 20.44
C THR A 491 -12.71 -1.85 19.52
N ASP A 492 -11.68 -2.10 18.70
CA ASP A 492 -11.65 -3.23 17.78
C ASP A 492 -11.66 -4.57 18.52
N LYS A 493 -10.90 -4.76 19.61
CA LYS A 493 -10.96 -5.99 20.43
C LYS A 493 -12.36 -6.27 20.98
N LYS A 494 -13.05 -5.23 21.48
CA LYS A 494 -14.40 -5.35 22.06
C LYS A 494 -15.45 -5.65 20.98
N PHE A 495 -15.27 -5.14 19.77
CA PHE A 495 -16.10 -5.50 18.62
C PHE A 495 -15.80 -6.91 18.11
N LEU A 496 -14.53 -7.30 17.94
CA LEU A 496 -14.09 -8.64 17.54
C LEU A 496 -14.63 -9.73 18.47
N HIS A 497 -14.66 -9.47 19.77
CA HIS A 497 -15.33 -10.30 20.77
C HIS A 497 -16.82 -10.51 20.41
N HIS A 498 -17.58 -9.44 20.18
CA HIS A 498 -18.98 -9.54 19.77
C HIS A 498 -19.18 -10.24 18.41
N LEU A 499 -18.38 -9.87 17.40
CA LEU A 499 -18.40 -10.42 16.05
C LEU A 499 -18.18 -11.95 16.06
N SER A 500 -17.15 -12.42 16.77
CA SER A 500 -16.81 -13.84 16.86
C SER A 500 -17.91 -14.66 17.54
N LEU A 501 -18.60 -14.10 18.54
CA LEU A 501 -19.75 -14.74 19.19
C LEU A 501 -20.99 -14.78 18.28
N THR A 502 -21.32 -13.67 17.61
CA THR A 502 -22.41 -13.63 16.63
C THR A 502 -22.18 -14.62 15.48
N HIS A 503 -20.94 -14.69 14.97
CA HIS A 503 -20.55 -15.65 13.92
C HIS A 503 -20.63 -17.10 14.42
N ALA A 504 -20.17 -17.41 15.64
CA ALA A 504 -20.28 -18.74 16.24
C ALA A 504 -21.75 -19.16 16.44
N GLN A 505 -22.63 -18.24 16.85
CA GLN A 505 -24.07 -18.50 17.01
C GLN A 505 -24.80 -18.71 15.66
N HIS A 506 -24.43 -17.96 14.63
CA HIS A 506 -24.95 -18.14 13.26
C HIS A 506 -24.51 -19.50 12.68
N SER A 507 -23.22 -19.83 12.80
CA SER A 507 -22.62 -21.08 12.31
C SER A 507 -22.85 -22.30 13.20
N LEU A 508 -23.61 -22.19 14.30
CA LEU A 508 -23.76 -23.25 15.31
C LEU A 508 -24.20 -24.61 14.73
N ALA A 509 -25.10 -24.64 13.74
CA ALA A 509 -25.52 -25.90 13.12
C ALA A 509 -24.39 -26.60 12.35
N HIS A 510 -23.48 -25.82 11.73
CA HIS A 510 -22.29 -26.36 11.08
C HIS A 510 -21.26 -26.82 12.12
N LEU A 511 -21.02 -26.04 13.18
CA LEU A 511 -20.13 -26.41 14.28
C LEU A 511 -20.57 -27.71 14.97
N LEU A 512 -21.87 -27.91 15.22
CA LEU A 512 -22.39 -29.17 15.79
C LEU A 512 -22.19 -30.37 14.84
N SER A 513 -22.25 -30.15 13.52
CA SER A 513 -21.94 -31.17 12.52
C SER A 513 -20.44 -31.51 12.48
N LEU A 514 -19.55 -30.52 12.65
CA LEU A 514 -18.12 -30.77 12.83
C LEU A 514 -17.82 -31.53 14.13
N ALA A 515 -18.51 -31.20 15.23
CA ALA A 515 -18.33 -31.88 16.50
C ALA A 515 -18.70 -33.38 16.40
N SER A 516 -19.85 -33.69 15.81
CA SER A 516 -20.33 -35.08 15.68
C SER A 516 -19.55 -35.92 14.66
N THR A 517 -18.83 -35.30 13.72
CA THR A 517 -18.06 -36.01 12.69
C THR A 517 -16.56 -36.11 12.99
N GLN A 518 -15.96 -35.08 13.59
CA GLN A 518 -14.52 -34.99 13.84
C GLN A 518 -14.14 -35.22 15.31
N PHE A 519 -15.06 -34.96 16.24
CA PHE A 519 -14.82 -35.00 17.68
C PHE A 519 -15.84 -35.87 18.44
N ALA A 520 -16.38 -36.90 17.78
CA ALA A 520 -17.46 -37.75 18.29
C ALA A 520 -17.18 -38.43 19.65
N SER A 521 -15.91 -38.58 20.03
CA SER A 521 -15.45 -39.14 21.31
C SER A 521 -15.27 -38.11 22.44
N LEU A 522 -15.44 -36.81 22.16
CA LEU A 522 -15.23 -35.72 23.11
C LEU A 522 -16.54 -35.00 23.45
N PRO A 523 -16.77 -34.61 24.72
CA PRO A 523 -17.92 -33.79 25.09
C PRO A 523 -17.77 -32.37 24.52
N LEU A 524 -18.89 -31.75 24.12
CA LEU A 524 -18.91 -30.38 23.56
C LEU A 524 -18.30 -29.32 24.50
N THR A 525 -18.31 -29.57 25.80
CA THR A 525 -17.68 -28.74 26.84
C THR A 525 -16.15 -28.78 26.82
N SER A 526 -15.55 -29.72 26.11
CA SER A 526 -14.10 -29.86 25.93
C SER A 526 -13.56 -29.28 24.61
N LEU A 527 -14.42 -28.60 23.83
CA LEU A 527 -14.08 -28.06 22.51
C LEU A 527 -14.05 -26.53 22.50
N ALA A 528 -13.03 -25.96 21.88
CA ALA A 528 -12.94 -24.56 21.50
C ALA A 528 -13.46 -24.36 20.07
N ILE A 529 -14.11 -23.22 19.83
CA ILE A 529 -14.55 -22.79 18.49
C ILE A 529 -13.41 -22.02 17.84
N CYS A 530 -13.00 -22.40 16.63
CA CYS A 530 -11.94 -21.73 15.88
C CYS A 530 -12.53 -21.05 14.65
N ILE A 531 -12.22 -19.76 14.44
CA ILE A 531 -12.71 -18.95 13.31
C ILE A 531 -11.50 -18.30 12.61
N ASP A 532 -11.26 -18.69 11.37
CA ASP A 532 -10.22 -18.10 10.52
C ASP A 532 -10.82 -17.05 9.60
N TYR A 533 -10.58 -15.78 9.93
CA TYR A 533 -10.96 -14.61 9.15
C TYR A 533 -9.87 -14.19 8.14
N THR A 534 -8.77 -14.95 8.02
CA THR A 534 -7.74 -14.72 6.98
C THR A 534 -8.14 -15.28 5.61
N SER A 535 -9.33 -15.87 5.50
CA SER A 535 -9.94 -16.28 4.24
C SER A 535 -11.40 -15.85 4.14
N LEU A 536 -11.91 -15.79 2.90
CA LEU A 536 -13.24 -15.31 2.55
C LEU A 536 -14.01 -16.42 1.80
N PRO A 537 -15.19 -16.86 2.27
CA PRO A 537 -15.79 -16.53 3.57
C PRO A 537 -14.93 -17.05 4.76
N PRO A 538 -15.15 -16.54 5.99
CA PRO A 538 -14.46 -17.04 7.18
C PRO A 538 -14.67 -18.54 7.36
N LYS A 539 -13.60 -19.27 7.72
CA LYS A 539 -13.68 -20.72 7.97
C LYS A 539 -13.96 -20.98 9.43
N PHE A 540 -14.81 -21.97 9.67
CA PHE A 540 -15.18 -22.42 11.00
C PHE A 540 -14.62 -23.83 11.25
N SER A 541 -14.05 -24.05 12.43
CA SER A 541 -13.51 -25.33 12.87
C SER A 541 -13.62 -25.50 14.37
N LEU A 542 -13.28 -26.69 14.88
CA LEU A 542 -13.26 -27.01 16.29
C LEU A 542 -11.89 -27.57 16.69
N LYS A 543 -11.53 -27.41 17.96
CA LYS A 543 -10.22 -27.76 18.51
C LYS A 543 -10.37 -28.24 19.95
N ALA A 544 -9.83 -29.41 20.29
CA ALA A 544 -9.90 -29.93 21.65
C ALA A 544 -9.12 -29.03 22.63
N LEU A 545 -9.68 -28.75 23.81
CA LEU A 545 -9.01 -27.95 24.84
C LEU A 545 -7.73 -28.61 25.37
N SER A 546 -7.55 -29.93 25.19
CA SER A 546 -6.30 -30.65 25.48
C SER A 546 -5.14 -30.19 24.59
N ALA A 547 -5.38 -30.01 23.29
CA ALA A 547 -4.40 -29.58 22.28
C ALA A 547 -3.88 -28.14 22.47
N TYR A 548 -4.23 -27.49 23.58
CA TYR A 548 -3.63 -26.24 24.02
C TYR A 548 -2.45 -26.44 25.00
N ASN A 549 -2.31 -27.63 25.62
CA ASN A 549 -1.19 -27.98 26.52
C ASN A 549 0.05 -28.51 25.80
N GLU A 550 -0.13 -29.05 24.60
CA GLU A 550 0.98 -29.35 23.72
C GLU A 550 1.73 -28.05 23.41
N LYS A 551 3.06 -28.04 23.62
CA LYS A 551 3.94 -26.96 23.18
C LYS A 551 4.05 -27.05 21.66
N ASN A 552 3.03 -26.60 20.94
CA ASN A 552 3.08 -26.51 19.48
C ASN A 552 4.20 -25.57 19.06
N GLU A 553 5.29 -26.14 18.58
CA GLU A 553 6.45 -25.43 18.01
C GLU A 553 6.04 -24.57 16.79
N GLU A 554 4.88 -24.86 16.20
CA GLU A 554 4.22 -24.11 15.12
C GLU A 554 3.45 -22.84 15.59
N ARG A 555 3.40 -22.52 16.90
CA ARG A 555 2.78 -21.26 17.33
C ARG A 555 3.72 -20.08 17.07
N GLU A 556 3.58 -19.47 15.90
CA GLU A 556 4.07 -18.10 15.62
C GLU A 556 3.26 -17.03 16.39
N THR A 557 3.05 -17.21 17.70
CA THR A 557 2.45 -16.20 18.57
C THR A 557 3.47 -15.10 18.84
N THR A 558 3.42 -14.03 18.04
CA THR A 558 4.20 -12.78 18.23
C THR A 558 3.72 -11.95 19.44
N GLY A 559 3.31 -12.61 20.52
CA GLY A 559 2.87 -12.01 21.78
C GLY A 559 4.02 -11.79 22.76
N SER A 560 3.73 -11.07 23.85
CA SER A 560 4.60 -11.05 25.03
C SER A 560 4.31 -12.24 25.94
N GLU A 561 5.27 -12.60 26.79
CA GLU A 561 5.11 -13.58 27.89
C GLU A 561 3.83 -13.29 28.71
N THR A 562 3.59 -12.01 29.04
CA THR A 562 2.38 -11.50 29.71
C THR A 562 1.08 -11.85 28.95
N MET A 563 1.11 -11.85 27.61
CA MET A 563 -0.03 -12.25 26.77
C MET A 563 -0.24 -13.77 26.77
N GLU A 564 0.85 -14.54 26.79
CA GLU A 564 0.78 -16.01 26.83
C GLU A 564 0.31 -16.51 28.21
N GLU A 565 0.79 -15.92 29.31
CA GLU A 565 0.25 -16.12 30.67
C GLU A 565 -1.28 -15.87 30.68
N ARG A 566 -1.75 -14.77 30.06
CA ARG A 566 -3.18 -14.44 30.00
C ARG A 566 -3.98 -15.45 29.17
N ASN A 567 -3.46 -15.84 28.01
CA ASN A 567 -4.10 -16.82 27.13
C ASN A 567 -4.21 -18.19 27.81
N ALA A 568 -3.15 -18.66 28.48
CA ALA A 568 -3.16 -19.91 29.26
C ALA A 568 -4.24 -19.88 30.37
N ARG A 569 -4.36 -18.76 31.09
CA ARG A 569 -5.40 -18.54 32.12
C ARG A 569 -6.82 -18.58 31.56
N MET A 570 -7.04 -18.00 30.38
CA MET A 570 -8.32 -18.08 29.67
C MET A 570 -8.67 -19.53 29.29
N ILE A 571 -7.70 -20.31 28.82
CA ILE A 571 -7.89 -21.72 28.45
C ILE A 571 -8.22 -22.57 29.69
N GLU A 572 -7.47 -22.43 30.79
CA GLU A 572 -7.68 -23.24 32.00
C GLU A 572 -9.03 -22.94 32.65
N ARG A 573 -9.41 -21.65 32.76
CA ARG A 573 -10.74 -21.25 33.24
C ARG A 573 -11.88 -21.92 32.47
N VAL A 574 -11.72 -22.15 31.16
CA VAL A 574 -12.71 -22.85 30.34
C VAL A 574 -12.66 -24.36 30.55
N ARG A 575 -11.49 -24.97 30.77
CA ARG A 575 -11.39 -26.40 31.14
C ARG A 575 -12.09 -26.71 32.46
N GLU A 576 -11.81 -25.91 33.50
CA GLU A 576 -12.42 -26.05 34.83
C GLU A 576 -13.95 -25.81 34.84
N ASN A 577 -14.47 -25.05 33.87
CA ASN A 577 -15.86 -24.59 33.85
C ASN A 577 -16.53 -24.73 32.46
N GLY A 578 -16.23 -25.81 31.73
CA GLY A 578 -16.62 -25.97 30.31
C GLY A 578 -18.13 -25.96 30.03
N GLU A 579 -18.98 -26.23 31.03
CA GLU A 579 -20.44 -26.05 30.94
C GLU A 579 -20.87 -24.57 30.95
N LYS A 580 -20.10 -23.73 31.65
CA LYS A 580 -20.42 -22.31 31.90
C LYS A 580 -19.72 -21.36 30.95
N HIS A 581 -18.73 -21.83 30.19
CA HIS A 581 -17.92 -20.99 29.31
C HIS A 581 -17.67 -21.64 27.94
N THR A 582 -17.47 -20.80 26.92
CA THR A 582 -16.92 -21.23 25.62
C THR A 582 -15.60 -20.49 25.38
N LEU A 583 -14.58 -21.19 24.89
CA LEU A 583 -13.39 -20.56 24.29
C LEU A 583 -13.62 -20.39 22.79
N VAL A 584 -13.35 -19.18 22.28
CA VAL A 584 -13.33 -18.87 20.84
C VAL A 584 -11.94 -18.37 20.46
N GLU A 585 -11.29 -19.07 19.55
CA GLU A 585 -10.01 -18.71 18.94
C GLU A 585 -10.30 -18.06 17.58
N SER A 586 -9.92 -16.79 17.41
CA SER A 586 -10.08 -16.05 16.16
C SER A 586 -8.72 -15.73 15.54
N VAL A 587 -8.53 -16.07 14.26
CA VAL A 587 -7.32 -15.77 13.49
C VAL A 587 -7.62 -14.63 12.52
N LEU A 588 -6.86 -13.54 12.63
CA LEU A 588 -7.09 -12.24 11.97
C LEU A 588 -5.88 -11.81 11.13
N CYS A 589 -6.09 -10.90 10.18
CA CYS A 589 -5.00 -10.30 9.39
C CYS A 589 -4.35 -9.13 10.14
N GLY A 590 -3.07 -9.25 10.50
CA GLY A 590 -2.30 -8.22 11.21
C GLY A 590 -1.21 -7.62 10.34
N GLY A 591 -1.59 -7.05 9.21
CA GLY A 591 -0.68 -6.71 8.13
C GLY A 591 -0.16 -7.98 7.43
N ARG A 592 1.15 -8.05 7.20
CA ARG A 592 1.83 -9.22 6.60
C ARG A 592 1.81 -10.50 7.47
N GLY A 593 1.40 -10.40 8.74
CA GLY A 593 1.32 -11.53 9.67
C GLY A 593 -0.11 -11.84 10.10
N ARG A 594 -0.29 -12.94 10.85
CA ARG A 594 -1.57 -13.29 11.48
C ARG A 594 -1.60 -12.83 12.94
N VAL A 595 -2.78 -12.53 13.46
CA VAL A 595 -3.02 -12.31 14.90
C VAL A 595 -4.00 -13.34 15.41
N MET A 596 -3.62 -14.09 16.42
CA MET A 596 -4.53 -14.95 17.17
C MET A 596 -5.13 -14.16 18.35
N LEU A 597 -6.46 -14.11 18.43
CA LEU A 597 -7.20 -13.53 19.54
C LEU A 597 -8.03 -14.63 20.21
N LEU A 598 -7.81 -14.85 21.51
CA LEU A 598 -8.69 -15.69 22.33
C LEU A 598 -9.79 -14.84 22.97
N THR A 599 -11.00 -15.37 22.95
CA THR A 599 -12.19 -14.83 23.62
C THR A 599 -12.81 -15.91 24.49
N VAL A 600 -13.24 -15.54 25.70
CA VAL A 600 -14.07 -16.39 26.57
C VAL A 600 -15.44 -15.72 26.73
N THR A 601 -16.51 -16.48 26.59
CA THR A 601 -17.88 -16.01 26.86
C THR A 601 -18.54 -16.81 27.98
N SER A 602 -19.61 -16.27 28.57
CA SER A 602 -20.47 -16.95 29.54
C SER A 602 -21.61 -17.68 28.85
N GLY A 603 -21.86 -18.91 29.28
CA GLY A 603 -22.63 -19.92 28.56
C GLY A 603 -21.75 -20.72 27.58
N ASN A 604 -21.98 -22.04 27.51
CA ASN A 604 -21.41 -22.86 26.45
C ASN A 604 -22.29 -22.78 25.18
N VAL A 605 -21.76 -22.19 24.10
CA VAL A 605 -22.49 -21.94 22.84
C VAL A 605 -22.86 -23.25 22.11
N LEU A 606 -22.05 -24.29 22.25
CA LEU A 606 -22.30 -25.61 21.64
C LEU A 606 -23.40 -26.39 22.41
N VAL A 607 -23.50 -26.20 23.73
CA VAL A 607 -24.48 -26.91 24.58
C VAL A 607 -25.83 -26.18 24.68
N LEU A 608 -25.85 -24.85 24.77
CA LEU A 608 -27.07 -24.07 25.05
C LEU A 608 -27.99 -23.86 23.83
N GLY A 609 -27.54 -24.20 22.63
CA GLY A 609 -28.34 -24.04 21.40
C GLY A 609 -28.65 -22.58 21.05
N LYS A 610 -29.59 -22.38 20.11
CA LYS A 610 -30.11 -21.04 19.76
C LYS A 610 -31.12 -20.47 20.77
N SER A 611 -31.50 -21.24 21.78
CA SER A 611 -32.61 -20.94 22.71
C SER A 611 -32.18 -20.66 24.15
N GLY A 612 -30.88 -20.72 24.47
CA GLY A 612 -30.36 -20.29 25.77
C GLY A 612 -30.47 -18.76 25.99
N PRO A 613 -30.21 -18.26 27.21
CA PRO A 613 -30.36 -16.83 27.55
C PRO A 613 -29.45 -15.83 26.80
N LEU A 614 -28.63 -16.32 25.85
CA LEU A 614 -27.67 -15.58 25.03
C LEU A 614 -28.29 -14.48 24.13
N GLY A 615 -29.62 -14.40 24.04
CA GLY A 615 -30.32 -13.20 23.54
C GLY A 615 -30.03 -11.95 24.38
N ARG A 616 -29.62 -12.12 25.64
CA ARG A 616 -28.69 -11.20 26.30
C ARG A 616 -27.28 -11.66 25.96
N VAL A 617 -26.61 -10.97 25.04
CA VAL A 617 -25.15 -11.04 24.95
C VAL A 617 -24.61 -10.61 26.33
N PRO A 618 -23.93 -11.47 27.10
CA PRO A 618 -23.37 -11.06 28.38
C PRO A 618 -22.40 -9.92 28.14
N SER A 619 -22.44 -8.87 28.96
CA SER A 619 -21.46 -7.78 28.88
C SER A 619 -20.06 -8.37 29.04
N GLY A 620 -19.24 -8.23 28.00
CA GLY A 620 -18.06 -9.05 27.78
C GLY A 620 -17.10 -9.05 28.97
N GLY A 621 -16.66 -10.24 29.37
CA GLY A 621 -15.71 -10.40 30.48
C GLY A 621 -14.38 -9.70 30.21
N GLU A 622 -13.93 -8.93 31.19
CA GLU A 622 -12.55 -8.43 31.34
C GLU A 622 -11.95 -7.54 30.23
N TRP A 623 -12.75 -6.78 29.47
CA TRP A 623 -12.23 -5.65 28.67
C TRP A 623 -12.99 -4.35 28.98
N ASP A 624 -12.30 -3.37 29.59
CA ASP A 624 -12.94 -2.13 30.04
C ASP A 624 -12.11 -0.87 29.76
N GLU A 625 -12.69 0.02 28.94
CA GLU A 625 -12.43 1.44 28.66
C GLU A 625 -13.72 1.93 27.94
N GLU A 626 -14.39 3.04 28.24
CA GLU A 626 -14.28 3.95 29.40
C GLU A 626 -15.68 4.51 29.78
N GLU A 627 -16.25 5.42 28.98
CA GLU A 627 -17.55 6.15 29.15
C GLU A 627 -18.48 5.91 27.92
N GLU A 628 -19.77 6.29 27.77
CA GLU A 628 -20.82 7.07 28.49
C GLU A 628 -22.19 6.67 27.83
N GLU A 629 -23.42 6.98 28.28
CA GLU A 629 -24.12 6.62 29.54
C GLU A 629 -25.67 6.58 29.35
N TYR A 630 -26.34 5.60 29.98
CA TYR A 630 -27.79 5.42 30.27
C TYR A 630 -28.77 5.13 29.12
N GLY A 631 -29.54 4.06 29.27
CA GLY A 631 -30.55 3.60 28.29
C GLY A 631 -31.82 2.99 28.93
N ARG A 632 -32.59 2.26 28.12
CA ARG A 632 -33.81 1.53 28.51
C ARG A 632 -33.90 0.17 27.78
N ASP A 633 -34.82 -0.70 28.20
CA ASP A 633 -35.12 -1.94 27.50
C ASP A 633 -35.59 -1.68 26.06
N LEU A 634 -35.03 -2.40 25.09
CA LEU A 634 -35.49 -2.35 23.70
C LEU A 634 -36.89 -2.95 23.61
N SER A 635 -37.89 -2.10 23.43
CA SER A 635 -39.26 -2.50 23.16
C SER A 635 -39.38 -3.20 21.79
N GLU A 636 -40.53 -3.81 21.51
CA GLU A 636 -40.87 -4.18 20.13
C GLU A 636 -40.78 -2.99 19.17
N GLY A 637 -40.94 -1.76 19.65
CA GLY A 637 -40.78 -0.53 18.87
C GLY A 637 -39.33 -0.30 18.44
N GLU A 638 -38.34 -0.73 19.22
CA GLU A 638 -36.91 -0.57 18.89
C GLU A 638 -36.34 -1.78 18.14
N VAL A 639 -36.86 -3.00 18.34
CA VAL A 639 -36.56 -4.14 17.44
C VAL A 639 -37.15 -3.87 16.04
N ARG A 640 -38.36 -3.31 15.99
CA ARG A 640 -38.98 -2.75 14.78
C ARG A 640 -38.20 -1.56 14.26
N GLY A 641 -37.71 -0.67 15.13
CA GLY A 641 -36.84 0.45 14.81
C GLY A 641 -35.51 0.03 14.18
N ALA A 642 -34.87 -1.03 14.65
CA ALA A 642 -33.66 -1.60 14.05
C ALA A 642 -33.95 -2.20 12.67
N ARG A 643 -35.07 -2.93 12.51
CA ARG A 643 -35.57 -3.36 11.18
C ARG A 643 -35.90 -2.19 10.27
N GLU A 644 -36.44 -1.10 10.80
CA GLU A 644 -36.83 0.07 10.02
C GLU A 644 -35.64 0.95 9.68
N VAL A 645 -34.61 1.01 10.53
CA VAL A 645 -33.29 1.58 10.21
C VAL A 645 -32.59 0.72 9.16
N LEU A 646 -32.66 -0.61 9.24
CA LEU A 646 -32.16 -1.50 8.19
C LEU A 646 -32.91 -1.28 6.86
N ASN A 647 -34.24 -1.14 6.90
CA ASN A 647 -35.04 -0.79 5.72
C ASN A 647 -34.71 0.61 5.19
N ARG A 648 -34.56 1.63 6.05
CA ARG A 648 -34.14 2.99 5.67
C ARG A 648 -32.71 3.01 5.11
N LEU A 649 -31.84 2.11 5.57
CA LEU A 649 -30.51 1.90 5.01
C LEU A 649 -30.61 1.24 3.62
N MET A 650 -31.40 0.18 3.47
CA MET A 650 -31.65 -0.48 2.17
C MET A 650 -32.30 0.48 1.16
N VAL A 651 -33.21 1.37 1.60
CA VAL A 651 -33.79 2.45 0.78
C VAL A 651 -32.75 3.54 0.45
N ARG A 652 -31.86 3.91 1.38
CA ARG A 652 -30.72 4.83 1.10
C ARG A 652 -29.62 4.22 0.22
N LEU A 653 -29.55 2.89 0.14
CA LEU A 653 -28.55 2.12 -0.61
C LEU A 653 -29.18 1.43 -1.84
N GLY A 654 -30.34 1.91 -2.31
CA GLY A 654 -30.94 1.56 -3.60
C GLY A 654 -31.46 0.14 -3.77
N ASP A 655 -32.08 -0.45 -2.73
CA ASP A 655 -32.75 -1.75 -2.88
C ASP A 655 -34.29 -1.67 -2.83
N PRO A 656 -34.97 -1.70 -4.00
CA PRO A 656 -36.43 -1.65 -4.10
C PRO A 656 -37.09 -3.03 -3.94
N ALA A 657 -36.36 -4.08 -3.56
CA ALA A 657 -36.84 -5.46 -3.45
C ALA A 657 -37.75 -5.71 -2.22
N ARG A 658 -38.63 -4.75 -1.89
CA ARG A 658 -39.78 -4.88 -0.96
C ARG A 658 -40.76 -3.69 -1.06
N PHE A 659 -41.50 -3.67 -2.16
CA PHE A 659 -42.94 -3.42 -2.15
C PHE A 659 -43.64 -4.71 -2.56
#